data_AF-K0F8Y2-F1
#
_entry.id   AF-K0F8Y2-F1
#
_cell.length_a   1.000
_cell.length_b   1.000
_cell.length_c   1.000
_cell.angle_alpha   90.00
_cell.angle_beta   90.00
_cell.angle_gamma   90.00
#
_symmetry.space_group_name_H-M   'P 1'
#
loop_
_entity.id
_entity.type
_entity.pdbx_description
1 polymer ?
#
loop_
_entity_poly.entity_id
_entity_poly.type
_entity_poly.pdbx_seq_one_letter_code
_entity_poly.pdbx_strand_id
1 'polypeptide(L)'
;MSGASLEIIETPWATKNLGIQLEHAESFGTAPVGVLPAALDIAALIQPGLRRGNKRRAHLLVSTVLGKHLPTDPRVVLEGGNRLGDLVRELLDGRDALVLGFAETATGLGHCVAARIGAVGYLHSTRRDVAEADTLTGFEEGHSHATSHQLQPVPADIFVNDLPLVLVDDEISTGATALDAIRALHAFSPRSHYVLASLVDMRVEADRAAFEKAAADIGVRIDTVCLASGQTVLPAGLVDAVAELPEATLNPIAAQRGSFTRLELPWPAAVPEGGRHGVLRADLAAFDAALATATDRLRARLGAQFPERPVIVLGHEELMYLPLRLAAELADAGTPVRYQTTTRSPAYVLDEPGYPLRRGFRFTAPESDREAPRYLYNAQWDDGSDADPVLLVVIDPPADTDELVADGGLVDVLTASGADVVVAVLPGADPRALDAARAELRTGTAAAAAGLPTPLYGPEFGSYPADEVCWLLKDLSAVDLEADVVERERRIQAGVAHYAESLPIEYQPDATYRALFDEVLADSAERLALAVATVAELVVAERGDDIVLVSLARAGTPIGILMRRWLRSGRAAGLPSLDVPHYAVSIVRGRGIDAVALDYLAAHHDPSSIVFVDGWTGKGAITHELTEALDAYHAAGGARFNDELAVLADPGHCVRTYGTRDDFLIASACLNSTVSGLISRTVLNDELIGPSEFHGAKFYRELAGDDVSNRLLDTVAAAFDAVRDRVPGAVAAVRAGARTPTWTGWASVEQVRAEYGIASVNFVKPGVGETTRVLLRRLPWRVLVREADAPEHAHIRLLAAARGVPVEVVPGLAYSCMGLIKDVQS
;
A
#
# COMPACT_ATOMS: atom_id res chain seq x y z
N MET A 1 5.02 31.42 31.71
CA MET A 1 3.70 31.04 31.19
C MET A 1 2.66 31.57 32.17
N SER A 2 2.07 32.74 31.88
CA SER A 2 0.82 33.13 32.52
C SER A 2 -0.21 32.09 32.08
N GLY A 3 -0.74 31.31 33.02
CA GLY A 3 -1.88 30.45 32.73
C GLY A 3 -2.93 31.32 32.08
N ALA A 4 -3.33 31.00 30.85
CA ALA A 4 -4.53 31.57 30.27
C ALA A 4 -5.67 31.16 31.20
N SER A 5 -6.02 32.04 32.13
CA SER A 5 -7.25 31.91 32.89
C SER A 5 -8.35 31.85 31.84
N LEU A 6 -8.94 30.67 31.66
CA LEU A 6 -10.24 30.54 31.03
C LEU A 6 -11.13 31.56 31.75
N GLU A 7 -11.41 32.68 31.09
CA GLU A 7 -12.33 33.68 31.64
C GLU A 7 -13.60 32.92 31.99
N ILE A 8 -14.05 33.05 33.24
CA ILE A 8 -15.37 32.58 33.64
C ILE A 8 -16.35 33.41 32.83
N ILE A 9 -16.72 32.92 31.65
CA ILE A 9 -17.70 33.52 30.78
C ILE A 9 -18.96 33.67 31.63
N GLU A 10 -19.47 34.90 31.76
CA GLU A 10 -20.83 35.13 32.23
C GLU A 10 -21.77 34.14 31.52
N THR A 11 -22.78 33.62 32.22
CA THR A 11 -23.81 32.71 31.68
C THR A 11 -23.94 32.77 30.15
N PRO A 12 -23.61 31.70 29.40
CA PRO A 12 -23.56 31.73 27.94
C PRO A 12 -24.80 32.35 27.31
N TRP A 13 -24.64 33.06 26.19
CA TRP A 13 -25.73 33.83 25.59
C TRP A 13 -26.97 32.97 25.31
N ALA A 14 -26.78 31.76 24.79
CA ALA A 14 -27.89 30.85 24.50
C ALA A 14 -28.57 30.32 25.79
N THR A 15 -27.85 30.19 26.90
CA THR A 15 -28.43 29.88 28.20
C THR A 15 -29.25 31.06 28.73
N LYS A 16 -28.68 32.27 28.67
CA LYS A 16 -29.32 33.49 29.17
C LYS A 16 -30.57 33.88 28.38
N ASN A 17 -30.51 33.82 27.05
CA ASN A 17 -31.54 34.37 26.17
C ASN A 17 -32.52 33.31 25.64
N LEU A 18 -32.06 32.06 25.50
CA LEU A 18 -32.87 30.98 24.96
C LEU A 18 -33.14 29.87 25.97
N GLY A 19 -32.56 29.90 27.18
CA GLY A 19 -32.82 28.93 28.24
C GLY A 19 -32.18 27.55 28.05
N ILE A 20 -31.22 27.39 27.13
CA ILE A 20 -30.48 26.13 26.97
C ILE A 20 -29.56 25.91 28.18
N GLN A 21 -29.76 24.85 28.94
CA GLN A 21 -28.91 24.54 30.10
C GLN A 21 -28.06 23.29 29.83
N LEU A 22 -26.78 23.38 30.20
CA LEU A 22 -25.85 22.25 30.22
C LEU A 22 -25.60 21.90 31.68
N GLU A 23 -26.12 20.75 32.12
CA GLU A 23 -26.00 20.31 33.50
C GLU A 23 -24.84 19.34 33.63
N HIS A 24 -23.90 19.65 34.52
CA HIS A 24 -22.76 18.78 34.83
C HIS A 24 -23.16 17.70 35.85
N ALA A 25 -22.78 16.45 35.59
CA ALA A 25 -22.95 15.34 36.53
C ALA A 25 -21.61 14.95 37.17
N GLU A 26 -20.65 14.50 36.35
CA GLU A 26 -19.38 13.96 36.83
C GLU A 26 -18.22 14.31 35.89
N SER A 27 -17.02 14.52 36.45
CA SER A 27 -15.76 14.72 35.73
C SER A 27 -14.87 13.49 35.90
N PHE A 28 -14.19 13.08 34.84
CA PHE A 28 -13.29 11.92 34.84
C PHE A 28 -11.89 12.31 34.37
N GLY A 29 -10.89 11.49 34.68
CA GLY A 29 -9.53 11.67 34.17
C GLY A 29 -8.80 12.88 34.77
N THR A 30 -9.03 13.17 36.05
CA THR A 30 -8.37 14.26 36.77
C THR A 30 -6.84 14.15 36.63
N ALA A 31 -6.22 15.20 36.10
CA ALA A 31 -4.78 15.26 35.88
C ALA A 31 -4.17 16.49 36.59
N PRO A 32 -2.85 16.55 36.78
CA PRO A 32 -2.20 17.77 37.23
C PRO A 32 -2.58 18.97 36.35
N VAL A 33 -2.70 20.16 36.95
CA VAL A 33 -3.01 21.39 36.19
C VAL A 33 -1.90 21.64 35.17
N GLY A 34 -2.30 21.69 33.89
CA GLY A 34 -1.45 22.00 32.75
C GLY A 34 -1.98 23.22 32.01
N VAL A 35 -2.12 23.11 30.68
CA VAL A 35 -2.89 24.10 29.88
C VAL A 35 -4.39 24.01 30.14
N LEU A 36 -4.87 22.86 30.62
CA LEU A 36 -6.24 22.63 31.05
C LEU A 36 -6.34 22.49 32.58
N PRO A 37 -7.49 22.85 33.18
CA PRO A 37 -7.76 22.65 34.61
C PRO A 37 -7.63 21.18 35.03
N ALA A 38 -7.46 20.91 36.33
CA ALA A 38 -7.26 19.54 36.82
C ALA A 38 -8.49 18.64 36.58
N ALA A 39 -9.68 19.11 36.98
CA ALA A 39 -10.96 18.51 36.66
C ALA A 39 -11.63 19.31 35.55
N LEU A 40 -12.28 18.62 34.61
CA LEU A 40 -12.91 19.21 33.44
C LEU A 40 -14.42 19.05 33.56
N ASP A 41 -15.09 20.13 33.97
CA ASP A 41 -16.54 20.17 33.93
C ASP A 41 -17.04 20.35 32.48
N ILE A 42 -18.34 20.16 32.29
CA ILE A 42 -18.95 20.32 30.96
C ILE A 42 -18.74 21.75 30.43
N ALA A 43 -18.81 22.77 31.29
CA ALA A 43 -18.64 24.16 30.90
C ALA A 43 -17.22 24.50 30.42
N ALA A 44 -16.19 23.79 30.91
CA ALA A 44 -14.83 23.92 30.41
C ALA A 44 -14.61 23.26 29.05
N LEU A 45 -15.46 22.29 28.66
CA LEU A 45 -15.30 21.47 27.45
C LEU A 45 -16.18 21.91 26.28
N ILE A 46 -17.40 22.41 26.57
CA ILE A 46 -18.40 22.75 25.57
C ILE A 46 -19.20 24.01 25.94
N GLN A 47 -19.73 24.67 24.91
CA GLN A 47 -20.65 25.80 25.03
C GLN A 47 -21.88 25.64 24.11
N PRO A 48 -23.05 26.17 24.49
CA PRO A 48 -24.24 26.09 23.66
C PRO A 48 -24.18 27.07 22.48
N GLY A 49 -24.09 26.54 21.27
CA GLY A 49 -24.34 27.20 19.99
C GLY A 49 -25.71 26.82 19.41
N LEU A 50 -26.01 27.29 18.19
CA LEU A 50 -27.32 27.08 17.56
C LEU A 50 -27.17 26.60 16.11
N ARG A 51 -28.19 25.89 15.62
CA ARG A 51 -28.40 25.54 14.21
C ARG A 51 -29.73 26.13 13.75
N ARG A 52 -29.69 27.13 12.87
CA ARG A 52 -30.91 27.73 12.28
C ARG A 52 -31.43 26.84 11.14
N GLY A 53 -32.75 26.70 11.02
CA GLY A 53 -33.42 25.92 9.96
C GLY A 53 -33.53 24.41 10.22
N ASN A 54 -32.88 23.86 11.25
CA ASN A 54 -33.05 22.47 11.64
C ASN A 54 -34.31 22.31 12.51
N LYS A 55 -35.39 21.80 11.92
CA LYS A 55 -36.69 21.60 12.59
C LYS A 55 -36.65 20.58 13.73
N ARG A 56 -35.61 19.75 13.83
CA ARG A 56 -35.49 18.69 14.85
C ARG A 56 -34.53 19.05 15.99
N ARG A 57 -33.44 19.76 15.68
CA ARG A 57 -32.37 20.07 16.65
C ARG A 57 -31.81 21.47 16.41
N ALA A 58 -32.30 22.44 17.19
CA ALA A 58 -31.88 23.84 17.07
C ALA A 58 -30.63 24.19 17.90
N HIS A 59 -30.20 23.32 18.83
CA HIS A 59 -28.96 23.50 19.60
C HIS A 59 -27.77 22.81 18.92
N LEU A 60 -26.58 23.31 19.24
CA LEU A 60 -25.28 22.74 18.89
C LEU A 60 -24.40 22.79 20.13
N LEU A 61 -23.65 21.74 20.45
CA LEU A 61 -22.58 21.84 21.45
C LEU A 61 -21.28 22.20 20.73
N VAL A 62 -20.68 23.31 21.13
CA VAL A 62 -19.44 23.83 20.54
C VAL A 62 -18.31 23.49 21.48
N SER A 63 -17.41 22.60 21.07
CA SER A 63 -16.21 22.31 21.86
C SER A 63 -15.30 23.55 21.96
N THR A 64 -14.88 23.84 23.19
CA THR A 64 -13.90 24.89 23.53
C THR A 64 -12.46 24.41 23.45
N VAL A 65 -12.26 23.09 23.39
CA VAL A 65 -10.93 22.48 23.49
C VAL A 65 -10.49 21.77 22.21
N LEU A 66 -11.39 21.42 21.28
CA LEU A 66 -11.03 20.61 20.11
C LEU A 66 -10.63 21.41 18.86
N GLY A 67 -10.76 22.74 18.88
CA GLY A 67 -10.39 23.58 17.73
C GLY A 67 -11.29 23.40 16.50
N LYS A 68 -12.53 22.90 16.63
CA LYS A 68 -13.43 22.78 15.47
C LYS A 68 -13.98 24.13 15.03
N HIS A 69 -14.55 24.89 15.98
CA HIS A 69 -15.23 26.15 15.68
C HIS A 69 -14.55 27.38 16.31
N LEU A 70 -13.63 27.16 17.25
CA LEU A 70 -12.93 28.19 18.00
C LEU A 70 -11.42 28.09 17.73
N PRO A 71 -10.69 29.21 17.53
CA PRO A 71 -9.24 29.21 17.48
C PRO A 71 -8.64 28.83 18.84
N THR A 72 -8.19 27.58 18.98
CA THR A 72 -7.75 27.00 20.25
C THR A 72 -6.23 26.85 20.26
N ASP A 73 -5.57 27.02 21.41
CA ASP A 73 -4.15 26.66 21.54
C ASP A 73 -3.97 25.16 21.19
N PRO A 74 -3.09 24.79 20.25
CA PRO A 74 -2.93 23.39 19.85
C PRO A 74 -2.56 22.47 21.04
N ARG A 75 -1.89 22.99 22.07
CA ARG A 75 -1.57 22.22 23.27
C ARG A 75 -2.80 21.88 24.10
N VAL A 76 -3.83 22.73 24.10
CA VAL A 76 -5.12 22.44 24.74
C VAL A 76 -5.84 21.31 24.01
N VAL A 77 -5.81 21.33 22.67
CA VAL A 77 -6.41 20.28 21.83
C VAL A 77 -5.73 18.93 22.06
N LEU A 78 -4.39 18.92 22.04
CA LEU A 78 -3.59 17.73 22.33
C LEU A 78 -3.84 17.21 23.76
N GLU A 79 -3.88 18.10 24.77
CA GLU A 79 -4.16 17.72 26.15
C GLU A 79 -5.56 17.10 26.31
N GLY A 80 -6.58 17.65 25.65
CA GLY A 80 -7.93 17.08 25.65
C GLY A 80 -7.95 15.65 25.11
N GLY A 81 -7.31 15.42 23.96
CA GLY A 81 -7.18 14.08 23.38
C GLY A 81 -6.31 13.14 24.22
N ASN A 82 -5.24 13.65 24.83
CA ASN A 82 -4.35 12.86 25.68
C ASN A 82 -5.03 12.39 26.96
N ARG A 83 -5.84 13.23 27.61
CA ARG A 83 -6.59 12.82 28.81
C ARG A 83 -7.65 11.78 28.48
N LEU A 84 -8.33 11.91 27.34
CA LEU A 84 -9.27 10.89 26.89
C LEU A 84 -8.52 9.58 26.60
N GLY A 85 -7.36 9.66 25.96
CA GLY A 85 -6.48 8.51 25.75
C GLY A 85 -6.00 7.86 27.04
N ASP A 86 -5.73 8.63 28.10
CA ASP A 86 -5.35 8.09 29.40
C ASP A 86 -6.47 7.25 30.04
N LEU A 87 -7.73 7.68 29.94
CA LEU A 87 -8.89 6.90 30.37
C LEU A 87 -9.08 5.62 29.54
N VAL A 88 -8.89 5.72 28.22
CA VAL A 88 -8.93 4.55 27.33
C VAL A 88 -7.83 3.55 27.72
N ARG A 89 -6.61 4.02 27.97
CA ARG A 89 -5.47 3.17 28.36
C ARG A 89 -5.72 2.47 29.69
N GLU A 90 -6.28 3.17 30.67
CA GLU A 90 -6.67 2.58 31.96
C GLU A 90 -7.70 1.46 31.77
N LEU A 91 -8.72 1.70 30.94
CA LEU A 91 -9.76 0.70 30.67
C LEU A 91 -9.26 -0.51 29.87
N LEU A 92 -8.31 -0.31 28.95
CA LEU A 92 -7.71 -1.40 28.18
C LEU A 92 -6.77 -2.28 29.01
N ASP A 93 -6.22 -1.75 30.10
CA ASP A 93 -5.30 -2.45 31.02
C ASP A 93 -4.13 -3.12 30.29
N GLY A 94 -3.45 -2.34 29.44
CA GLY A 94 -2.28 -2.80 28.66
C GLY A 94 -2.60 -3.64 27.43
N ARG A 95 -3.87 -3.91 27.12
CA ARG A 95 -4.26 -4.57 25.87
C ARG A 95 -4.06 -3.66 24.66
N ASP A 96 -3.55 -4.24 23.59
CA ASP A 96 -3.52 -3.61 22.28
C ASP A 96 -4.93 -3.33 21.76
N ALA A 97 -5.09 -2.23 21.03
CA ALA A 97 -6.38 -1.82 20.46
C ALA A 97 -6.22 -1.10 19.12
N LEU A 98 -7.30 -1.09 18.36
CA LEU A 98 -7.49 -0.23 17.20
C LEU A 98 -8.37 0.95 17.58
N VAL A 99 -8.16 2.10 16.94
CA VAL A 99 -8.94 3.31 17.19
C VAL A 99 -9.60 3.78 15.90
N LEU A 100 -10.87 4.17 15.98
CA LEU A 100 -11.68 4.66 14.86
C LEU A 100 -12.37 5.98 15.23
N GLY A 101 -12.09 7.05 14.47
CA GLY A 101 -12.76 8.35 14.62
C GLY A 101 -13.92 8.53 13.63
N PHE A 102 -15.08 9.01 14.10
CA PHE A 102 -16.28 9.18 13.28
C PHE A 102 -16.45 10.61 12.74
N ALA A 103 -15.72 10.90 11.66
CA ALA A 103 -15.84 12.14 10.88
C ALA A 103 -15.62 13.46 11.63
N GLU A 104 -15.37 14.52 10.84
CA GLU A 104 -15.17 15.88 11.34
C GLU A 104 -14.29 15.94 12.60
N THR A 105 -14.81 16.48 13.72
CA THR A 105 -14.05 16.67 14.97
C THR A 105 -13.46 15.36 15.52
N ALA A 106 -14.19 14.26 15.36
CA ALA A 106 -13.78 12.96 15.86
C ALA A 106 -12.57 12.37 15.12
N THR A 107 -12.26 12.84 13.89
CA THR A 107 -11.03 12.43 13.21
C THR A 107 -9.80 12.97 13.96
N GLY A 108 -9.79 14.26 14.31
CA GLY A 108 -8.69 14.85 15.09
C GLY A 108 -8.58 14.22 16.48
N LEU A 109 -9.71 14.13 17.20
CA LEU A 109 -9.75 13.59 18.57
C LEU A 109 -9.34 12.11 18.62
N GLY A 110 -9.87 11.29 17.72
CA GLY A 110 -9.53 9.88 17.62
C GLY A 110 -8.05 9.64 17.35
N HIS A 111 -7.43 10.46 16.50
CA HIS A 111 -6.00 10.34 16.22
C HIS A 111 -5.15 10.71 17.45
N CYS A 112 -5.53 11.76 18.21
CA CYS A 112 -4.88 12.08 19.48
C CYS A 112 -4.96 10.91 20.48
N VAL A 113 -6.14 10.30 20.62
CA VAL A 113 -6.34 9.12 21.48
C VAL A 113 -5.45 7.97 21.03
N ALA A 114 -5.41 7.68 19.73
CA ALA A 114 -4.60 6.60 19.17
C ALA A 114 -3.10 6.80 19.42
N ALA A 115 -2.60 8.00 19.17
CA ALA A 115 -1.21 8.37 19.44
C ALA A 115 -0.89 8.24 20.94
N ARG A 116 -1.79 8.68 21.82
CA ARG A 116 -1.58 8.66 23.26
C ARG A 116 -1.53 7.25 23.85
N ILE A 117 -2.36 6.33 23.37
CA ILE A 117 -2.38 4.95 23.86
C ILE A 117 -1.38 4.04 23.14
N GLY A 118 -0.71 4.55 22.09
CA GLY A 118 0.15 3.75 21.23
C GLY A 118 -0.63 2.65 20.52
N ALA A 119 -1.82 2.97 19.98
CA ALA A 119 -2.70 2.01 19.30
C ALA A 119 -1.96 1.22 18.21
N VAL A 120 -2.41 0.00 17.93
CA VAL A 120 -1.87 -0.82 16.83
C VAL A 120 -2.08 -0.11 15.49
N GLY A 121 -3.23 0.53 15.36
CA GLY A 121 -3.58 1.35 14.21
C GLY A 121 -4.75 2.29 14.50
N TYR A 122 -4.82 3.35 13.70
CA TYR A 122 -5.85 4.37 13.73
C TYR A 122 -6.47 4.54 12.33
N LEU A 123 -7.79 4.66 12.25
CA LEU A 123 -8.52 5.00 11.03
C LEU A 123 -9.59 6.05 11.36
N HIS A 124 -10.03 6.80 10.37
CA HIS A 124 -11.30 7.52 10.47
C HIS A 124 -12.18 7.22 9.27
N SER A 125 -13.48 7.42 9.47
CA SER A 125 -14.38 7.48 8.34
C SER A 125 -14.04 8.66 7.44
N THR A 126 -14.14 8.46 6.14
CA THR A 126 -14.01 9.50 5.13
C THR A 126 -15.28 9.59 4.29
N ARG A 127 -15.50 10.75 3.70
CA ARG A 127 -16.53 10.98 2.68
C ARG A 127 -15.90 11.34 1.33
N ARG A 128 -14.58 11.24 1.21
CA ARG A 128 -13.83 11.52 -0.01
C ARG A 128 -13.76 10.26 -0.86
N ASP A 129 -13.99 10.44 -2.15
CA ASP A 129 -13.72 9.42 -3.14
C ASP A 129 -12.27 9.57 -3.60
N VAL A 130 -11.44 8.57 -3.31
CA VAL A 130 -10.03 8.53 -3.70
C VAL A 130 -9.90 7.39 -4.71
N ALA A 131 -9.64 7.73 -5.97
CA ALA A 131 -9.68 6.78 -7.08
C ALA A 131 -8.70 5.60 -6.90
N GLU A 132 -7.62 5.82 -6.15
CA GLU A 132 -6.57 4.85 -5.87
C GLU A 132 -6.84 3.97 -4.64
N ALA A 133 -7.88 4.25 -3.84
CA ALA A 133 -8.16 3.55 -2.59
C ALA A 133 -9.38 2.62 -2.68
N ASP A 134 -9.26 1.42 -2.13
CA ASP A 134 -10.39 0.50 -2.01
C ASP A 134 -11.25 0.84 -0.78
N THR A 135 -12.57 0.84 -0.97
CA THR A 135 -13.53 0.97 0.14
C THR A 135 -13.83 -0.40 0.74
N LEU A 136 -13.45 -0.58 2.01
CA LEU A 136 -13.68 -1.82 2.75
C LEU A 136 -15.17 -2.01 3.10
N THR A 137 -15.79 -0.98 3.66
CA THR A 137 -17.21 -0.94 4.03
C THR A 137 -17.66 0.50 4.19
N GLY A 138 -18.98 0.72 4.15
CA GLY A 138 -19.59 2.02 4.40
C GLY A 138 -20.82 1.93 5.30
N PHE A 139 -21.15 3.04 5.95
CA PHE A 139 -22.34 3.15 6.80
C PHE A 139 -23.00 4.54 6.67
N GLU A 140 -24.31 4.60 6.90
CA GLU A 140 -25.07 5.83 6.87
C GLU A 140 -25.15 6.46 8.26
N GLU A 141 -24.94 7.78 8.34
CA GLU A 141 -25.13 8.52 9.58
C GLU A 141 -26.62 8.90 9.75
N GLY A 142 -27.28 8.41 10.80
CA GLY A 142 -28.74 8.53 10.99
C GLY A 142 -29.30 9.96 11.22
N HIS A 143 -28.50 11.03 11.12
CA HIS A 143 -28.90 12.37 11.56
C HIS A 143 -28.58 13.53 10.59
N SER A 144 -27.84 13.29 9.52
CA SER A 144 -27.72 14.23 8.38
C SER A 144 -28.24 13.55 7.12
N HIS A 145 -28.67 14.31 6.11
CA HIS A 145 -29.22 13.77 4.86
C HIS A 145 -28.30 12.70 4.28
N ALA A 146 -28.61 11.42 4.48
CA ALA A 146 -27.96 10.20 3.95
C ALA A 146 -26.56 10.41 3.34
N THR A 147 -25.58 10.83 4.16
CA THR A 147 -24.18 10.86 3.74
C THR A 147 -23.53 9.54 4.08
N SER A 148 -23.07 8.81 3.06
CA SER A 148 -22.31 7.57 3.21
C SER A 148 -20.91 7.87 3.75
N HIS A 149 -20.58 7.34 4.91
CA HIS A 149 -19.20 7.26 5.40
C HIS A 149 -18.55 6.01 4.82
N GLN A 150 -17.29 6.14 4.41
CA GLN A 150 -16.47 5.06 3.87
C GLN A 150 -15.29 4.78 4.81
N LEU A 151 -14.89 3.51 4.88
CA LEU A 151 -13.63 3.09 5.48
C LEU A 151 -12.69 2.62 4.36
N GLN A 152 -11.54 3.29 4.19
CA GLN A 152 -10.57 3.00 3.13
C GLN A 152 -9.18 2.60 3.69
N PRO A 153 -9.08 1.62 4.62
CA PRO A 153 -7.80 1.23 5.21
C PRO A 153 -6.86 0.58 4.19
N VAL A 154 -5.56 0.84 4.33
CA VAL A 154 -4.53 0.26 3.48
C VAL A 154 -3.55 -0.59 4.30
N PRO A 155 -3.38 -1.88 4.00
CA PRO A 155 -4.33 -2.70 3.29
C PRO A 155 -5.64 -2.87 4.07
N ALA A 156 -6.63 -3.41 3.37
CA ALA A 156 -7.96 -3.71 3.89
C ALA A 156 -7.95 -4.54 5.20
N ASP A 157 -6.98 -5.44 5.35
CA ASP A 157 -6.95 -6.44 6.42
C ASP A 157 -6.49 -5.90 7.79
N ILE A 158 -5.93 -4.67 7.88
CA ILE A 158 -5.42 -4.14 9.15
C ILE A 158 -6.53 -3.99 10.21
N PHE A 159 -7.79 -3.93 9.77
CA PHE A 159 -8.97 -3.86 10.63
C PHE A 159 -9.72 -5.20 10.76
N VAL A 160 -9.23 -6.30 10.20
CA VAL A 160 -9.85 -7.63 10.32
C VAL A 160 -9.11 -8.43 11.41
N ASN A 161 -9.51 -8.23 12.67
CA ASN A 161 -8.98 -8.94 13.84
C ASN A 161 -9.93 -8.82 15.05
N ASP A 162 -9.63 -9.54 16.14
CA ASP A 162 -10.41 -9.54 17.41
C ASP A 162 -9.86 -8.54 18.46
N LEU A 163 -9.00 -7.57 18.07
CA LEU A 163 -8.53 -6.55 19.00
C LEU A 163 -9.69 -5.63 19.42
N PRO A 164 -9.72 -5.16 20.69
CA PRO A 164 -10.62 -4.10 21.11
C PRO A 164 -10.66 -2.93 20.12
N LEU A 165 -11.86 -2.48 19.76
CA LEU A 165 -12.06 -1.31 18.90
C LEU A 165 -12.53 -0.12 19.73
N VAL A 166 -11.73 0.94 19.76
CA VAL A 166 -12.06 2.21 20.39
C VAL A 166 -12.72 3.12 19.37
N LEU A 167 -14.02 3.33 19.49
CA LEU A 167 -14.79 4.30 18.72
C LEU A 167 -14.69 5.65 19.42
N VAL A 168 -14.20 6.67 18.72
CA VAL A 168 -14.01 8.01 19.27
C VAL A 168 -14.98 8.98 18.63
N ASP A 169 -15.62 9.80 19.46
CA ASP A 169 -16.49 10.91 19.06
C ASP A 169 -16.25 12.13 19.97
N ASP A 170 -16.69 13.33 19.59
CA ASP A 170 -16.60 14.49 20.48
C ASP A 170 -17.74 14.54 21.50
N GLU A 171 -18.96 14.22 21.10
CA GLU A 171 -20.11 14.14 22.00
C GLU A 171 -20.94 12.86 21.83
N ILE A 172 -21.54 12.39 22.92
CA ILE A 172 -22.59 11.35 22.86
C ILE A 172 -23.89 11.96 23.37
N SER A 173 -24.87 12.11 22.49
CA SER A 173 -26.22 12.59 22.86
C SER A 173 -27.11 11.44 23.32
N THR A 174 -27.48 10.53 22.42
CA THR A 174 -28.31 9.35 22.74
C THR A 174 -27.54 8.02 22.62
N GLY A 175 -26.39 8.03 21.94
CA GLY A 175 -25.62 6.82 21.62
C GLY A 175 -26.14 6.01 20.43
N ALA A 176 -27.24 6.43 19.79
CA ALA A 176 -27.81 5.73 18.63
C ALA A 176 -26.82 5.61 17.46
N THR A 177 -26.17 6.72 17.08
CA THR A 177 -25.16 6.73 16.00
C THR A 177 -24.02 5.75 16.28
N ALA A 178 -23.52 5.73 17.52
CA ALA A 178 -22.45 4.81 17.92
C ALA A 178 -22.91 3.34 17.85
N LEU A 179 -24.14 3.02 18.26
CA LEU A 179 -24.67 1.66 18.14
C LEU A 179 -24.83 1.22 16.68
N ASP A 180 -25.32 2.10 15.81
CA ASP A 180 -25.48 1.78 14.40
C ASP A 180 -24.12 1.56 13.72
N ALA A 181 -23.12 2.38 14.06
CA ALA A 181 -21.74 2.15 13.66
C ALA A 181 -21.19 0.80 14.17
N ILE A 182 -21.38 0.49 15.46
CA ILE A 182 -20.94 -0.79 16.05
C ILE A 182 -21.63 -1.96 15.35
N ARG A 183 -22.93 -1.90 15.05
CA ARG A 183 -23.62 -2.97 14.32
C ARG A 183 -23.04 -3.19 12.93
N ALA A 184 -22.80 -2.11 12.18
CA ALA A 184 -22.21 -2.19 10.84
C ALA A 184 -20.80 -2.78 10.89
N LEU A 185 -19.96 -2.30 11.82
CA LEU A 185 -18.60 -2.80 12.01
C LEU A 185 -18.57 -4.25 12.50
N HIS A 186 -19.45 -4.62 13.43
CA HIS A 186 -19.53 -5.95 14.00
C HIS A 186 -20.03 -6.99 12.99
N ALA A 187 -20.97 -6.61 12.11
CA ALA A 187 -21.42 -7.48 11.02
C ALA A 187 -20.29 -7.77 10.02
N PHE A 188 -19.36 -6.83 9.85
CA PHE A 188 -18.22 -6.97 8.94
C PHE A 188 -17.04 -7.73 9.57
N SER A 189 -16.57 -7.27 10.74
CA SER A 189 -15.49 -7.90 11.50
C SER A 189 -15.93 -8.02 12.97
N PRO A 190 -16.52 -9.16 13.37
CA PRO A 190 -16.95 -9.39 14.74
C PRO A 190 -15.79 -9.30 15.73
N ARG A 191 -16.03 -8.66 16.87
CA ARG A 191 -15.08 -8.49 17.97
C ARG A 191 -15.78 -8.62 19.31
N SER A 192 -15.07 -9.11 20.32
CA SER A 192 -15.62 -9.29 21.66
C SER A 192 -15.78 -8.00 22.47
N HIS A 193 -15.01 -6.95 22.17
CA HIS A 193 -14.93 -5.73 22.99
C HIS A 193 -14.87 -4.45 22.15
N TYR A 194 -15.80 -3.53 22.43
CA TYR A 194 -15.81 -2.16 21.92
C TYR A 194 -15.65 -1.17 23.08
N VAL A 195 -14.98 -0.06 22.83
CA VAL A 195 -14.86 1.06 23.76
C VAL A 195 -15.40 2.30 23.06
N LEU A 196 -16.40 2.95 23.63
CA LEU A 196 -16.90 4.23 23.15
C LEU A 196 -16.25 5.34 23.98
N ALA A 197 -15.38 6.13 23.36
CA ALA A 197 -14.64 7.21 24.00
C ALA A 197 -15.14 8.56 23.48
N SER A 198 -15.53 9.47 24.38
CA SER A 198 -15.95 10.82 23.98
C SER A 198 -15.38 11.95 24.83
N LEU A 199 -15.39 13.18 24.31
CA LEU A 199 -15.07 14.34 25.15
C LEU A 199 -16.14 14.48 26.24
N VAL A 200 -17.42 14.42 25.84
CA VAL A 200 -18.58 14.52 26.75
C VAL A 200 -19.61 13.42 26.48
N ASP A 201 -20.22 12.90 27.55
CA ASP A 201 -21.35 11.97 27.48
C ASP A 201 -22.61 12.64 28.07
N MET A 202 -23.51 13.04 27.17
CA MET A 202 -24.73 13.81 27.46
C MET A 202 -25.99 12.92 27.55
N ARG A 203 -25.81 11.59 27.58
CA ARG A 203 -26.92 10.62 27.68
C ARG A 203 -27.57 10.68 29.05
N VAL A 204 -28.90 10.81 29.04
CA VAL A 204 -29.73 10.62 30.23
C VAL A 204 -29.87 9.13 30.57
N GLU A 205 -30.36 8.81 31.77
CA GLU A 205 -30.51 7.40 32.24
C GLU A 205 -31.30 6.52 31.26
N ALA A 206 -32.34 7.06 30.62
CA ALA A 206 -33.14 6.32 29.64
C ALA A 206 -32.32 5.92 28.41
N ASP A 207 -31.46 6.81 27.91
CA ASP A 207 -30.58 6.54 26.78
C ASP A 207 -29.49 5.54 27.15
N ARG A 208 -28.93 5.64 28.37
CA ARG A 208 -27.96 4.67 28.90
C ARG A 208 -28.57 3.27 28.99
N ALA A 209 -29.77 3.14 29.53
CA ALA A 209 -30.48 1.87 29.62
C ALA A 209 -30.82 1.29 28.24
N ALA A 210 -31.24 2.13 27.28
CA ALA A 210 -31.46 1.71 25.90
C ALA A 210 -30.17 1.25 25.22
N PHE A 211 -29.05 1.92 25.51
CA PHE A 211 -27.73 1.58 24.98
C PHE A 211 -27.23 0.23 25.51
N GLU A 212 -27.31 0.00 26.83
CA GLU A 212 -26.95 -1.27 27.46
C GLU A 212 -27.78 -2.43 26.92
N LYS A 213 -29.10 -2.23 26.75
CA LYS A 213 -29.97 -3.23 26.14
C LYS A 213 -29.55 -3.54 24.71
N ALA A 214 -29.29 -2.52 23.89
CA ALA A 214 -28.85 -2.73 22.51
C ALA A 214 -27.50 -3.45 22.43
N ALA A 215 -26.57 -3.16 23.35
CA ALA A 215 -25.30 -3.87 23.46
C ALA A 215 -25.50 -5.37 23.79
N ALA A 216 -26.40 -5.67 24.74
CA ALA A 216 -26.77 -7.04 25.11
C ALA A 216 -27.44 -7.79 23.94
N ASP A 217 -28.30 -7.12 23.17
CA ASP A 217 -28.96 -7.71 21.99
C ASP A 217 -27.96 -8.05 20.88
N ILE A 218 -26.86 -7.30 20.75
CA ILE A 218 -25.75 -7.60 19.82
C ILE A 218 -24.86 -8.74 20.37
N GLY A 219 -24.81 -8.91 21.71
CA GLY A 219 -23.99 -9.94 22.37
C GLY A 219 -22.52 -9.54 22.55
N VAL A 220 -22.23 -8.24 22.65
CA VAL A 220 -20.86 -7.70 22.75
C VAL A 220 -20.68 -6.86 24.00
N ARG A 221 -19.45 -6.80 24.52
CA ARG A 221 -19.09 -5.87 25.60
C ARG A 221 -18.82 -4.48 25.00
N ILE A 222 -19.53 -3.47 25.48
CA ILE A 222 -19.29 -2.06 25.12
C ILE A 222 -19.05 -1.26 26.40
N ASP A 223 -17.83 -0.81 26.62
CA ASP A 223 -17.51 0.12 27.71
C ASP A 223 -17.58 1.57 27.20
N THR A 224 -17.99 2.52 28.04
CA THR A 224 -17.91 3.96 27.71
C THR A 224 -16.87 4.64 28.60
N VAL A 225 -16.06 5.52 28.01
CA VAL A 225 -15.22 6.48 28.73
C VAL A 225 -15.49 7.89 28.21
N CYS A 226 -15.47 8.90 29.08
CA CYS A 226 -15.60 10.30 28.70
C CYS A 226 -14.84 11.20 29.67
N LEU A 227 -14.51 12.44 29.29
CA LEU A 227 -13.89 13.40 30.23
C LEU A 227 -14.91 14.02 31.19
N ALA A 228 -16.15 14.22 30.73
CA ALA A 228 -17.25 14.68 31.56
C ALA A 228 -18.57 14.08 31.13
N SER A 229 -19.47 13.89 32.10
CA SER A 229 -20.86 13.47 31.84
C SER A 229 -21.86 14.50 32.34
N GLY A 230 -23.05 14.48 31.76
CA GLY A 230 -24.15 15.37 32.12
C GLY A 230 -25.34 15.26 31.20
N GLN A 231 -26.10 16.35 31.07
CA GLN A 231 -27.27 16.40 30.19
C GLN A 231 -27.51 17.79 29.61
N THR A 232 -28.18 17.82 28.45
CA THR A 232 -28.63 19.06 27.81
C THR A 232 -30.12 19.25 28.05
N VAL A 233 -30.49 20.29 28.80
CA VAL A 233 -31.89 20.65 29.04
C VAL A 233 -32.31 21.74 28.06
N LEU A 234 -33.28 21.40 27.21
CA LEU A 234 -33.79 22.29 26.17
C LEU A 234 -35.16 22.84 26.59
N PRO A 235 -35.39 24.15 26.47
CA PRO A 235 -36.69 24.73 26.76
C PRO A 235 -37.71 24.44 25.66
N ALA A 236 -38.98 24.46 26.04
CA ALA A 236 -40.09 24.36 25.10
C ALA A 236 -40.05 25.53 24.10
N GLY A 237 -40.33 25.24 22.82
CA GLY A 237 -40.35 26.26 21.77
C GLY A 237 -38.98 26.74 21.28
N LEU A 238 -37.87 26.11 21.69
CA LEU A 238 -36.52 26.50 21.27
C LEU A 238 -36.37 26.60 19.73
N VAL A 239 -36.95 25.66 18.98
CA VAL A 239 -36.88 25.66 17.50
C VAL A 239 -37.52 26.92 16.92
N ASP A 240 -38.68 27.31 17.44
CA ASP A 240 -39.39 28.51 16.99
C ASP A 240 -38.62 29.77 17.39
N ALA A 241 -38.12 29.83 18.62
CA ALA A 241 -37.31 30.95 19.10
C ALA A 241 -36.03 31.15 18.26
N VAL A 242 -35.37 30.07 17.84
CA VAL A 242 -34.19 30.15 16.97
C VAL A 242 -34.58 30.52 15.53
N ALA A 243 -35.76 30.12 15.05
CA ALA A 243 -36.25 30.50 13.73
C ALA A 243 -36.59 32.00 13.64
N GLU A 244 -37.03 32.61 14.76
CA GLU A 244 -37.30 34.04 14.88
C GLU A 244 -36.04 34.92 14.91
N LEU A 245 -34.86 34.33 15.15
CA LEU A 245 -33.60 35.07 15.07
C LEU A 245 -33.36 35.62 13.64
N PRO A 246 -32.71 36.79 13.53
CA PRO A 246 -32.39 37.38 12.23
C PRO A 246 -31.51 36.45 11.39
N GLU A 247 -31.43 36.73 10.08
CA GLU A 247 -30.48 36.01 9.24
C GLU A 247 -29.05 36.39 9.61
N ALA A 248 -28.19 35.38 9.75
CA ALA A 248 -26.80 35.60 10.10
C ALA A 248 -26.06 36.25 8.94
N THR A 249 -25.30 37.31 9.22
CA THR A 249 -24.38 37.91 8.25
C THR A 249 -23.10 37.05 8.19
N LEU A 250 -22.86 36.43 7.04
CA LEU A 250 -21.66 35.62 6.76
C LEU A 250 -20.77 36.33 5.74
N ASN A 251 -19.51 35.89 5.63
CA ASN A 251 -18.49 36.43 4.70
C ASN A 251 -18.25 37.93 4.89
N PRO A 252 -17.70 38.36 6.05
CA PRO A 252 -17.36 39.76 6.28
C PRO A 252 -16.37 40.27 5.23
N ILE A 253 -16.56 41.51 4.78
CA ILE A 253 -15.71 42.17 3.77
C ILE A 253 -14.99 43.35 4.43
N ALA A 254 -13.66 43.35 4.35
CA ALA A 254 -12.83 44.45 4.84
C ALA A 254 -12.64 45.53 3.77
N ALA A 255 -12.22 46.74 4.19
CA ALA A 255 -11.91 47.83 3.28
C ALA A 255 -10.71 47.52 2.36
N GLN A 256 -9.78 46.69 2.83
CA GLN A 256 -8.64 46.19 2.07
C GLN A 256 -8.65 44.67 2.10
N ARG A 257 -8.53 44.06 0.92
CA ARG A 257 -8.39 42.60 0.77
C ARG A 257 -6.98 42.19 1.22
N GLY A 258 -6.87 41.09 1.96
CA GLY A 258 -5.60 40.51 2.36
C GLY A 258 -4.89 39.79 1.21
N SER A 259 -3.65 39.37 1.43
CA SER A 259 -2.82 38.67 0.44
C SER A 259 -3.06 37.16 0.44
N PHE A 260 -2.72 36.50 -0.68
CA PHE A 260 -2.73 35.05 -0.80
C PHE A 260 -1.36 34.56 -1.25
N THR A 261 -0.86 33.47 -0.66
CA THR A 261 0.35 32.78 -1.11
C THR A 261 0.19 31.27 -0.97
N ARG A 262 0.73 30.53 -1.95
CA ARG A 262 0.77 29.07 -1.94
C ARG A 262 2.15 28.55 -1.56
N LEU A 263 2.19 27.45 -0.80
CA LEU A 263 3.39 26.74 -0.37
C LEU A 263 3.21 25.23 -0.48
N GLU A 264 4.04 24.56 -1.28
CA GLU A 264 4.15 23.09 -1.24
C GLU A 264 5.00 22.66 -0.05
N LEU A 265 4.48 21.72 0.75
CA LEU A 265 5.19 21.08 1.85
C LEU A 265 5.74 19.70 1.42
N PRO A 266 7.00 19.37 1.78
CA PRO A 266 7.53 18.04 1.53
C PRO A 266 6.80 17.00 2.39
N TRP A 267 6.24 15.98 1.74
CA TRP A 267 5.63 14.84 2.43
C TRP A 267 5.89 13.54 1.63
N PRO A 268 6.42 12.47 2.24
CA PRO A 268 6.66 11.22 1.51
C PRO A 268 5.36 10.50 1.14
N ALA A 269 5.28 9.96 -0.09
CA ALA A 269 4.09 9.27 -0.59
C ALA A 269 3.73 7.99 0.18
N ALA A 270 4.69 7.38 0.87
CA ALA A 270 4.48 6.17 1.69
C ALA A 270 4.23 6.47 3.18
N VAL A 271 4.05 7.74 3.57
CA VAL A 271 3.82 8.13 4.97
C VAL A 271 2.42 8.73 5.09
N PRO A 272 1.50 8.10 5.85
CA PRO A 272 0.13 8.57 5.95
C PRO A 272 0.08 9.92 6.70
N GLU A 273 -0.50 10.94 6.08
CA GLU A 273 -0.69 12.28 6.66
C GLU A 273 -1.83 12.34 7.69
N GLY A 274 -2.68 11.31 7.71
CA GLY A 274 -3.86 11.22 8.55
C GLY A 274 -4.46 9.82 8.55
N GLY A 275 -5.57 9.65 9.26
CA GLY A 275 -6.22 8.35 9.43
C GLY A 275 -7.10 7.90 8.27
N ARG A 276 -7.11 8.57 7.10
CA ARG A 276 -8.00 8.19 5.98
C ARG A 276 -7.71 6.78 5.48
N HIS A 277 -6.43 6.49 5.27
CA HIS A 277 -5.92 5.19 4.79
C HIS A 277 -5.30 4.34 5.89
N GLY A 278 -5.58 4.71 7.15
CA GLY A 278 -4.98 4.11 8.33
C GLY A 278 -3.59 4.65 8.66
N VAL A 279 -3.30 4.83 9.95
CA VAL A 279 -1.96 5.05 10.50
C VAL A 279 -1.66 3.90 11.44
N LEU A 280 -0.64 3.11 11.12
CA LEU A 280 -0.14 2.03 11.96
C LEU A 280 0.88 2.57 12.95
N ARG A 281 1.06 1.86 14.07
CA ARG A 281 2.14 2.15 15.04
C ARG A 281 3.52 2.26 14.37
N ALA A 282 3.77 1.44 13.34
CA ALA A 282 5.02 1.42 12.60
C ALA A 282 5.28 2.70 11.78
N ASP A 283 4.24 3.45 11.41
CA ASP A 283 4.37 4.65 10.58
C ASP A 283 4.79 5.88 11.39
N LEU A 284 4.61 5.86 12.72
CA LEU A 284 4.75 7.03 13.58
C LEU A 284 6.15 7.67 13.50
N ALA A 285 7.21 6.87 13.41
CA ALA A 285 8.57 7.38 13.29
C ALA A 285 8.78 8.13 11.96
N ALA A 286 8.23 7.61 10.86
CA ALA A 286 8.31 8.27 9.55
C ALA A 286 7.41 9.52 9.49
N PHE A 287 6.24 9.46 10.13
CA PHE A 287 5.35 10.62 10.31
C PHE A 287 6.05 11.77 11.04
N ASP A 288 6.67 11.50 12.20
CA ASP A 288 7.33 12.55 12.99
C ASP A 288 8.54 13.15 12.23
N ALA A 289 9.28 12.34 11.47
CA ALA A 289 10.38 12.85 10.62
C ALA A 289 9.87 13.73 9.46
N ALA A 290 8.77 13.34 8.82
CA ALA A 290 8.12 14.13 7.77
C ALA A 290 7.55 15.43 8.34
N LEU A 291 6.90 15.38 9.51
CA LEU A 291 6.38 16.54 10.24
C LEU A 291 7.48 17.56 10.55
N ALA A 292 8.63 17.12 11.05
CA ALA A 292 9.75 18.02 11.33
C ALA A 292 10.22 18.76 10.05
N THR A 293 10.36 18.01 8.95
CA THR A 293 10.78 18.56 7.65
C THR A 293 9.76 19.56 7.09
N ALA A 294 8.47 19.24 7.17
CA ALA A 294 7.38 20.12 6.76
C ALA A 294 7.32 21.39 7.62
N THR A 295 7.50 21.25 8.94
CA THR A 295 7.52 22.37 9.89
C THR A 295 8.67 23.33 9.59
N ASP A 296 9.88 22.83 9.32
CA ASP A 296 11.02 23.68 8.99
C ASP A 296 10.78 24.48 7.70
N ARG A 297 10.19 23.85 6.67
CA ARG A 297 9.81 24.52 5.43
C ARG A 297 8.78 25.62 5.68
N LEU A 298 7.79 25.34 6.53
CA LEU A 298 6.72 26.27 6.88
C LEU A 298 7.24 27.46 7.68
N ARG A 299 8.07 27.22 8.70
CA ARG A 299 8.69 28.26 9.54
C ARG A 299 9.55 29.21 8.71
N ALA A 300 10.36 28.67 7.80
CA ALA A 300 11.17 29.49 6.91
C ALA A 300 10.32 30.42 6.04
N ARG A 301 9.18 29.94 5.53
CA ARG A 301 8.25 30.76 4.73
C ARG A 301 7.57 31.84 5.59
N LEU A 302 7.00 31.46 6.74
CA LEU A 302 6.29 32.37 7.63
C LEU A 302 7.21 33.47 8.16
N GLY A 303 8.41 33.11 8.63
CA GLY A 303 9.38 34.09 9.13
C GLY A 303 9.89 35.07 8.07
N ALA A 304 9.93 34.66 6.80
CA ALA A 304 10.34 35.53 5.70
C ALA A 304 9.23 36.49 5.24
N GLN A 305 7.97 36.04 5.24
CA GLN A 305 6.85 36.79 4.67
C GLN A 305 6.05 37.57 5.72
N PHE A 306 5.94 37.03 6.93
CA PHE A 306 5.10 37.55 8.02
C PHE A 306 5.84 37.48 9.37
N PRO A 307 6.98 38.17 9.53
CA PRO A 307 7.78 38.09 10.74
C PRO A 307 6.96 38.50 11.97
N GLU A 308 7.11 37.73 13.06
CA GLU A 308 6.51 37.98 14.39
C GLU A 308 4.97 38.03 14.46
N ARG A 309 4.26 37.77 13.35
CA ARG A 309 2.79 37.73 13.34
C ARG A 309 2.25 36.43 13.92
N PRO A 310 1.13 36.48 14.65
CA PRO A 310 0.43 35.27 15.08
C PRO A 310 -0.13 34.50 13.88
N VAL A 311 -0.30 33.19 14.04
CA VAL A 311 -0.78 32.30 12.98
C VAL A 311 -2.00 31.51 13.46
N ILE A 312 -3.05 31.46 12.66
CA ILE A 312 -4.15 30.50 12.87
C ILE A 312 -4.01 29.40 11.82
N VAL A 313 -3.63 28.20 12.27
CA VAL A 313 -3.54 27.01 11.42
C VAL A 313 -4.93 26.43 11.24
N LEU A 314 -5.38 26.33 10.00
CA LEU A 314 -6.69 25.87 9.58
C LEU A 314 -6.56 24.50 8.90
N GLY A 315 -7.00 23.45 9.58
CA GLY A 315 -7.20 22.14 8.94
C GLY A 315 -8.46 22.13 8.07
N HIS A 316 -8.41 21.44 6.94
CA HIS A 316 -9.56 21.33 6.06
C HIS A 316 -10.36 20.04 6.32
N GLU A 317 -11.60 20.21 6.80
CA GLU A 317 -12.57 19.15 7.07
C GLU A 317 -12.02 17.98 7.90
N GLU A 318 -11.80 16.81 7.29
CA GLU A 318 -11.31 15.59 7.95
C GLU A 318 -9.80 15.61 8.23
N LEU A 319 -9.02 16.45 7.53
CA LEU A 319 -7.58 16.63 7.74
C LEU A 319 -7.35 17.52 8.97
N MET A 320 -7.40 16.89 10.15
CA MET A 320 -7.30 17.59 11.44
C MET A 320 -5.96 17.36 12.16
N TYR A 321 -5.52 16.11 12.27
CA TYR A 321 -4.40 15.77 13.15
C TYR A 321 -3.05 16.34 12.69
N LEU A 322 -2.70 16.23 11.40
CA LEU A 322 -1.46 16.81 10.90
C LEU A 322 -1.42 18.34 11.04
N PRO A 323 -2.45 19.11 10.64
CA PRO A 323 -2.47 20.55 10.89
C PRO A 323 -2.40 20.91 12.39
N LEU A 324 -3.00 20.11 13.27
CA LEU A 324 -2.83 20.25 14.72
C LEU A 324 -1.37 20.04 15.15
N ARG A 325 -0.70 19.01 14.63
CA ARG A 325 0.71 18.73 14.92
C ARG A 325 1.63 19.82 14.39
N LEU A 326 1.40 20.34 13.18
CA LEU A 326 2.11 21.50 12.64
C LEU A 326 1.94 22.73 13.54
N ALA A 327 0.70 22.99 14.00
CA ALA A 327 0.43 24.08 14.93
C ALA A 327 1.17 23.90 16.26
N ALA A 328 1.22 22.69 16.81
CA ALA A 328 1.96 22.40 18.04
C ALA A 328 3.47 22.62 17.89
N GLU A 329 4.09 22.12 16.82
CA GLU A 329 5.53 22.32 16.55
C GLU A 329 5.86 23.81 16.33
N LEU A 330 4.97 24.56 15.67
CA LEU A 330 5.10 26.02 15.56
C LEU A 330 5.04 26.71 16.94
N ALA A 331 4.13 26.27 17.82
CA ALA A 331 3.99 26.80 19.17
C ALA A 331 5.25 26.55 20.00
N ASP A 332 5.78 25.33 19.95
CA ASP A 332 6.97 24.91 20.68
C ASP A 332 8.23 25.59 20.15
N ALA A 333 8.26 25.93 18.87
CA ALA A 333 9.26 26.78 18.25
C ALA A 333 9.12 28.29 18.59
N GLY A 334 8.11 28.67 19.38
CA GLY A 334 7.90 30.03 19.86
C GLY A 334 7.02 30.92 18.98
N THR A 335 6.39 30.38 17.93
CA THR A 335 5.45 31.13 17.09
C THR A 335 4.11 31.24 17.82
N PRO A 336 3.53 32.44 18.01
CA PRO A 336 2.18 32.57 18.55
C PRO A 336 1.19 31.92 17.59
N VAL A 337 0.51 30.86 18.03
CA VAL A 337 -0.31 30.04 17.13
C VAL A 337 -1.61 29.58 17.79
N ARG A 338 -2.66 29.50 16.97
CA ARG A 338 -3.92 28.81 17.27
C ARG A 338 -4.21 27.79 16.18
N TYR A 339 -4.99 26.79 16.53
CA TYR A 339 -5.47 25.75 15.64
C TYR A 339 -6.99 25.82 15.53
N GLN A 340 -7.49 25.67 14.31
CA GLN A 340 -8.91 25.60 14.01
C GLN A 340 -9.15 24.72 12.76
N THR A 341 -10.40 24.32 12.46
CA THR A 341 -10.73 23.65 11.20
C THR A 341 -11.98 24.19 10.51
N THR A 342 -12.12 23.83 9.24
CA THR A 342 -13.36 24.01 8.47
C THR A 342 -14.35 22.87 8.74
N THR A 343 -15.61 23.05 8.36
CA THR A 343 -16.68 22.10 8.63
C THR A 343 -17.74 22.08 7.53
N ARG A 344 -18.40 20.94 7.38
CA ARG A 344 -19.58 20.80 6.49
C ARG A 344 -20.85 21.32 7.15
N SER A 345 -20.85 21.36 8.47
CA SER A 345 -22.06 21.57 9.26
C SER A 345 -22.38 23.07 9.42
N PRO A 346 -23.56 23.54 8.96
CA PRO A 346 -24.00 24.90 9.20
C PRO A 346 -24.32 25.11 10.68
N ALA A 347 -23.87 26.24 11.21
CA ALA A 347 -24.12 26.74 12.54
C ALA A 347 -24.53 28.22 12.43
N TYR A 348 -25.36 28.66 13.37
CA TYR A 348 -25.80 30.03 13.43
C TYR A 348 -24.67 30.93 13.95
N VAL A 349 -24.53 32.10 13.34
CA VAL A 349 -23.50 33.08 13.71
C VAL A 349 -24.18 34.31 14.28
N LEU A 350 -23.69 34.75 15.44
CA LEU A 350 -24.23 35.89 16.16
C LEU A 350 -23.09 36.59 16.91
N ASP A 351 -22.83 37.85 16.56
CA ASP A 351 -21.79 38.66 17.21
C ASP A 351 -22.31 39.29 18.52
N GLU A 352 -22.56 38.44 19.52
CA GLU A 352 -23.00 38.86 20.86
C GLU A 352 -22.02 38.34 21.91
N PRO A 353 -21.72 39.14 22.96
CA PRO A 353 -20.92 38.67 24.09
C PRO A 353 -21.49 37.38 24.71
N GLY A 354 -20.62 36.40 24.94
CA GLY A 354 -20.99 35.10 25.51
C GLY A 354 -21.59 34.10 24.50
N TYR A 355 -21.65 34.42 23.21
CA TYR A 355 -21.96 33.44 22.15
C TYR A 355 -20.67 32.92 21.49
N PRO A 356 -20.53 31.60 21.24
CA PRO A 356 -19.25 31.05 20.74
C PRO A 356 -18.94 31.36 19.27
N LEU A 357 -19.94 31.52 18.41
CA LEU A 357 -19.75 31.66 16.96
C LEU A 357 -20.10 33.08 16.51
N ARG A 358 -19.13 34.00 16.60
CA ARG A 358 -19.37 35.44 16.43
C ARG A 358 -19.08 35.94 15.02
N ARG A 359 -18.28 35.19 14.27
CA ARG A 359 -17.96 35.46 12.86
C ARG A 359 -18.06 34.17 12.06
N GLY A 360 -18.43 34.24 10.78
CA GLY A 360 -18.60 33.05 9.97
C GLY A 360 -18.39 33.27 8.49
N PHE A 361 -17.90 32.22 7.85
CA PHE A 361 -17.58 32.15 6.44
C PHE A 361 -18.35 30.99 5.82
N ARG A 362 -18.92 31.23 4.66
CA ARG A 362 -19.58 30.25 3.80
C ARG A 362 -18.88 30.27 2.44
N PHE A 363 -18.35 29.14 2.02
CA PHE A 363 -17.58 29.03 0.78
C PHE A 363 -17.98 27.79 -0.01
N THR A 364 -17.68 27.82 -1.31
CA THR A 364 -17.86 26.68 -2.22
C THR A 364 -16.91 25.56 -1.79
N ALA A 365 -17.41 24.32 -1.71
CA ALA A 365 -16.56 23.17 -1.43
C ALA A 365 -15.46 23.04 -2.51
N PRO A 366 -14.17 22.93 -2.14
CA PRO A 366 -13.12 22.70 -3.12
C PRO A 366 -13.20 21.27 -3.70
N GLU A 367 -13.69 20.32 -2.92
CA GLU A 367 -13.87 18.91 -3.30
C GLU A 367 -15.27 18.63 -3.93
N SER A 368 -15.59 17.35 -4.18
CA SER A 368 -16.90 16.92 -4.72
C SER A 368 -18.10 17.37 -3.85
N ASP A 369 -19.29 17.40 -4.47
CA ASP A 369 -20.53 17.97 -3.91
C ASP A 369 -20.51 19.51 -3.82
N ARG A 370 -20.35 20.15 -4.99
CA ARG A 370 -20.29 21.62 -5.15
C ARG A 370 -21.59 22.33 -4.76
N GLU A 371 -22.71 21.62 -4.66
CA GLU A 371 -24.00 22.20 -4.28
C GLU A 371 -24.08 22.44 -2.76
N ALA A 372 -23.36 21.67 -1.95
CA ALA A 372 -23.31 21.82 -0.50
C ALA A 372 -22.16 22.75 -0.07
N PRO A 373 -22.44 23.96 0.46
CA PRO A 373 -21.39 24.87 0.92
C PRO A 373 -20.64 24.30 2.14
N ARG A 374 -19.42 24.81 2.35
CA ARG A 374 -18.60 24.57 3.54
C ARG A 374 -18.51 25.83 4.39
N TYR A 375 -18.12 25.64 5.65
CA TYR A 375 -18.14 26.70 6.65
C TYR A 375 -16.84 26.76 7.45
N LEU A 376 -16.53 27.97 7.92
CA LEU A 376 -15.48 28.25 8.89
C LEU A 376 -16.03 29.30 9.85
N TYR A 377 -15.77 29.17 11.15
CA TYR A 377 -16.31 30.07 12.17
C TYR A 377 -15.18 30.77 12.92
N ASN A 378 -15.41 32.01 13.31
CA ASN A 378 -14.48 32.93 13.96
C ASN A 378 -13.27 33.31 13.09
N ALA A 379 -12.29 32.41 12.91
CA ALA A 379 -11.04 32.64 12.19
C ALA A 379 -10.41 34.02 12.47
N GLN A 380 -10.36 34.38 13.75
CA GLN A 380 -9.84 35.66 14.26
C GLN A 380 -9.08 35.44 15.56
N TRP A 381 -8.15 36.33 15.87
CA TRP A 381 -7.40 36.29 17.12
C TRP A 381 -8.18 37.02 18.21
N ASP A 382 -8.76 36.27 19.15
CA ASP A 382 -9.64 36.82 20.20
C ASP A 382 -8.99 36.66 21.58
N ASP A 383 -8.02 37.53 21.88
CA ASP A 383 -7.36 37.65 23.19
C ASP A 383 -7.40 39.06 23.78
N GLY A 384 -8.24 39.94 23.20
CA GLY A 384 -8.36 41.34 23.56
C GLY A 384 -7.25 42.25 22.99
N SER A 385 -6.31 41.72 22.20
CA SER A 385 -5.32 42.52 21.47
C SER A 385 -5.76 42.87 20.05
N ASP A 386 -5.13 43.89 19.44
CA ASP A 386 -5.30 44.23 18.02
C ASP A 386 -4.46 43.31 17.10
N ALA A 387 -4.21 42.07 17.52
CA ALA A 387 -3.40 41.12 16.76
C ALA A 387 -4.04 40.77 15.41
N ASP A 388 -3.27 40.91 14.34
CA ASP A 388 -3.67 40.56 12.97
C ASP A 388 -3.02 39.24 12.54
N PRO A 389 -3.71 38.10 12.68
CA PRO A 389 -3.12 36.79 12.41
C PRO A 389 -3.04 36.48 10.92
N VAL A 390 -2.01 35.72 10.54
CA VAL A 390 -1.97 35.04 9.24
C VAL A 390 -2.79 33.77 9.33
N LEU A 391 -3.68 33.54 8.35
CA LEU A 391 -4.44 32.30 8.24
C LEU A 391 -3.65 31.29 7.41
N LEU A 392 -3.16 30.24 8.05
CA LEU A 392 -2.46 29.14 7.38
C LEU A 392 -3.45 28.01 7.10
N VAL A 393 -3.92 27.88 5.88
CA VAL A 393 -4.81 26.82 5.44
C VAL A 393 -3.99 25.61 5.00
N VAL A 394 -4.16 24.47 5.67
CA VAL A 394 -3.45 23.23 5.36
C VAL A 394 -4.39 22.26 4.64
N ILE A 395 -4.02 21.84 3.45
CA ILE A 395 -4.83 20.98 2.57
C ILE A 395 -4.01 19.84 1.98
N ASP A 396 -4.72 18.85 1.47
CA ASP A 396 -4.26 17.67 0.75
C ASP A 396 -4.96 17.57 -0.62
N PRO A 397 -4.56 16.64 -1.52
CA PRO A 397 -4.97 16.66 -2.93
C PRO A 397 -6.48 16.74 -3.20
N PRO A 398 -7.37 16.08 -2.44
CA PRO A 398 -8.81 16.18 -2.69
C PRO A 398 -9.38 17.61 -2.59
N ALA A 399 -8.74 18.48 -1.82
CA ALA A 399 -9.12 19.88 -1.67
C ALA A 399 -8.22 20.84 -2.45
N ASP A 400 -7.22 20.32 -3.17
CA ASP A 400 -6.32 21.10 -4.00
C ASP A 400 -6.89 21.29 -5.41
N THR A 401 -7.93 22.12 -5.51
CA THR A 401 -8.67 22.37 -6.74
C THR A 401 -8.75 23.87 -7.06
N ASP A 402 -9.10 24.19 -8.30
CA ASP A 402 -9.31 25.58 -8.74
C ASP A 402 -10.41 26.27 -7.90
N GLU A 403 -11.41 25.52 -7.44
CA GLU A 403 -12.52 26.02 -6.62
C GLU A 403 -12.08 26.57 -5.25
N LEU A 404 -10.92 26.14 -4.72
CA LEU A 404 -10.38 26.66 -3.47
C LEU A 404 -10.09 28.17 -3.54
N VAL A 405 -9.61 28.64 -4.70
CA VAL A 405 -9.15 30.01 -4.95
C VAL A 405 -10.08 30.83 -5.86
N ALA A 406 -11.04 30.19 -6.52
CA ALA A 406 -12.05 30.85 -7.32
C ALA A 406 -12.96 31.78 -6.49
N ASP A 407 -13.73 32.64 -7.17
CA ASP A 407 -14.72 33.51 -6.54
C ASP A 407 -15.70 32.70 -5.66
N GLY A 408 -15.86 33.10 -4.40
CA GLY A 408 -16.66 32.36 -3.41
C GLY A 408 -15.99 31.12 -2.82
N GLY A 409 -14.77 30.78 -3.24
CA GLY A 409 -13.91 29.77 -2.63
C GLY A 409 -13.37 30.20 -1.26
N LEU A 410 -12.73 29.27 -0.54
CA LEU A 410 -12.22 29.51 0.82
C LEU A 410 -11.22 30.68 0.86
N VAL A 411 -10.25 30.68 -0.05
CA VAL A 411 -9.22 31.73 -0.10
C VAL A 411 -9.82 33.08 -0.45
N ASP A 412 -10.81 33.10 -1.35
CA ASP A 412 -11.50 34.33 -1.74
C ASP A 412 -12.23 34.95 -0.55
N VAL A 413 -13.08 34.18 0.15
CA VAL A 413 -13.86 34.72 1.29
C VAL A 413 -12.96 35.14 2.46
N LEU A 414 -11.86 34.44 2.70
CA LEU A 414 -10.90 34.78 3.75
C LEU A 414 -10.13 36.06 3.42
N THR A 415 -9.56 36.17 2.21
CA THR A 415 -8.84 37.39 1.82
C THR A 415 -9.77 38.59 1.70
N ALA A 416 -11.01 38.41 1.22
CA ALA A 416 -12.02 39.47 1.19
C ALA A 416 -12.30 40.06 2.58
N SER A 417 -12.12 39.26 3.63
CA SER A 417 -12.25 39.70 5.02
C SER A 417 -11.04 40.46 5.57
N GLY A 418 -10.02 40.70 4.73
CA GLY A 418 -8.79 41.41 5.07
C GLY A 418 -7.65 40.52 5.57
N ALA A 419 -7.89 39.22 5.74
CA ALA A 419 -6.88 38.30 6.27
C ALA A 419 -5.82 37.94 5.22
N ASP A 420 -4.56 37.88 5.63
CA ASP A 420 -3.49 37.28 4.84
C ASP A 420 -3.55 35.76 4.94
N VAL A 421 -3.60 35.08 3.79
CA VAL A 421 -3.80 33.64 3.69
C VAL A 421 -2.58 32.97 3.07
N VAL A 422 -2.06 31.96 3.76
CA VAL A 422 -1.09 31.02 3.21
C VAL A 422 -1.77 29.67 3.04
N VAL A 423 -1.80 29.13 1.83
CA VAL A 423 -2.23 27.75 1.59
C VAL A 423 -1.00 26.85 1.53
N ALA A 424 -0.88 25.97 2.53
CA ALA A 424 0.12 24.92 2.58
C ALA A 424 -0.47 23.61 2.05
N VAL A 425 0.07 23.12 0.94
CA VAL A 425 -0.39 21.90 0.28
C VAL A 425 0.55 20.76 0.60
N LEU A 426 -0.01 19.65 1.03
CA LEU A 426 0.69 18.37 1.17
C LEU A 426 0.26 17.46 0.01
N PRO A 427 1.19 16.72 -0.63
CA PRO A 427 0.82 15.76 -1.66
C PRO A 427 0.01 14.57 -1.11
N GLY A 428 -0.04 14.38 0.22
CA GLY A 428 -0.68 13.23 0.85
C GLY A 428 0.08 11.92 0.61
N ALA A 429 -0.31 10.86 1.33
CA ALA A 429 0.11 9.51 0.99
C ALA A 429 -0.61 9.03 -0.28
N ASP A 430 0.12 8.36 -1.16
CA ASP A 430 -0.49 7.56 -2.23
C ASP A 430 -0.89 6.21 -1.62
N PRO A 431 -2.19 5.83 -1.64
CA PRO A 431 -2.65 4.55 -1.12
C PRO A 431 -1.84 3.35 -1.65
N ARG A 432 -1.42 3.37 -2.92
CA ARG A 432 -0.66 2.27 -3.53
C ARG A 432 0.78 2.24 -3.06
N ALA A 433 1.42 3.41 -2.95
CA ALA A 433 2.79 3.50 -2.43
C ALA A 433 2.84 3.14 -0.95
N LEU A 434 1.82 3.54 -0.18
CA LEU A 434 1.64 3.17 1.22
C LEU A 434 1.46 1.66 1.38
N ASP A 435 0.63 1.04 0.54
CA ASP A 435 0.43 -0.41 0.57
C ASP A 435 1.71 -1.18 0.25
N ALA A 436 2.40 -0.77 -0.83
CA ALA A 436 3.67 -1.37 -1.23
C ALA A 436 4.72 -1.29 -0.10
N ALA A 437 4.89 -0.13 0.53
CA ALA A 437 5.82 0.05 1.65
C ALA A 437 5.44 -0.79 2.88
N ARG A 438 4.15 -0.92 3.17
CA ARG A 438 3.65 -1.78 4.27
C ARG A 438 3.83 -3.25 3.95
N ALA A 439 3.63 -3.67 2.70
CA ALA A 439 3.90 -5.02 2.25
C ALA A 439 5.39 -5.36 2.40
N GLU A 440 6.30 -4.47 2.01
CA GLU A 440 7.74 -4.61 2.24
C GLU A 440 8.07 -4.79 3.74
N LEU A 441 7.50 -3.97 4.62
CA LEU A 441 7.70 -4.09 6.07
C LEU A 441 7.13 -5.39 6.66
N ARG A 442 5.98 -5.87 6.19
CA ARG A 442 5.42 -7.17 6.60
C ARG A 442 6.35 -8.31 6.19
N THR A 443 6.84 -8.27 4.96
CA THR A 443 7.79 -9.25 4.41
C THR A 443 9.13 -9.25 5.16
N GLY A 444 9.58 -8.11 5.68
CA GLY A 444 10.79 -8.01 6.51
C GLY A 444 10.60 -8.44 7.97
N THR A 445 9.45 -8.12 8.59
CA THR A 445 9.20 -8.37 10.03
C THR A 445 8.77 -9.79 10.35
N ALA A 446 7.97 -10.44 9.49
CA ALA A 446 7.64 -11.85 9.67
C ALA A 446 8.88 -12.75 9.45
N ALA A 447 9.80 -12.35 8.56
CA ALA A 447 11.11 -13.00 8.45
C ALA A 447 11.91 -12.92 9.76
N ALA A 448 12.00 -11.71 10.36
CA ALA A 448 12.73 -11.51 11.62
C ALA A 448 12.09 -12.26 12.80
N ALA A 449 10.76 -12.33 12.87
CA ALA A 449 10.03 -13.04 13.93
C ALA A 449 10.15 -14.58 13.80
N ALA A 450 10.26 -15.11 12.58
CA ALA A 450 10.46 -16.52 12.31
C ALA A 450 11.95 -16.95 12.27
N GLY A 451 12.89 -15.99 12.39
CA GLY A 451 14.32 -16.25 12.22
C GLY A 451 14.72 -16.59 10.78
N LEU A 452 13.89 -16.23 9.80
CA LEU A 452 14.13 -16.44 8.37
C LEU A 452 14.98 -15.30 7.78
N PRO A 453 15.77 -15.57 6.72
CA PRO A 453 16.60 -14.55 6.07
C PRO A 453 15.77 -13.44 5.43
N THR A 454 16.37 -12.25 5.34
CA THR A 454 15.76 -11.10 4.65
C THR A 454 15.89 -11.26 3.13
N PRO A 455 14.80 -11.06 2.36
CA PRO A 455 14.86 -11.02 0.90
C PRO A 455 15.70 -9.85 0.36
N LEU A 456 16.11 -9.97 -0.90
CA LEU A 456 16.88 -8.94 -1.60
C LEU A 456 16.04 -8.27 -2.71
N TYR A 457 16.39 -7.03 -3.05
CA TYR A 457 15.69 -6.20 -4.03
C TYR A 457 16.69 -5.43 -4.91
N GLY A 458 16.25 -5.02 -6.11
CA GLY A 458 17.01 -4.08 -6.92
C GLY A 458 16.86 -2.64 -6.41
N PRO A 459 17.85 -1.75 -6.62
CA PRO A 459 19.08 -1.97 -7.38
C PRO A 459 20.22 -2.60 -6.57
N GLU A 460 20.05 -2.88 -5.28
CA GLU A 460 21.08 -3.48 -4.44
C GLU A 460 21.44 -4.90 -4.91
N PHE A 461 20.46 -5.67 -5.39
CA PHE A 461 20.63 -7.01 -5.92
C PHE A 461 19.81 -7.23 -7.18
N GLY A 462 20.50 -7.18 -8.33
CA GLY A 462 19.90 -7.32 -9.65
C GLY A 462 19.42 -5.99 -10.23
N SER A 463 19.12 -6.00 -11.53
CA SER A 463 18.72 -4.79 -12.26
C SER A 463 17.21 -4.64 -12.48
N TYR A 464 16.41 -5.61 -12.04
CA TYR A 464 14.95 -5.45 -12.04
C TYR A 464 14.52 -4.51 -10.90
N PRO A 465 13.48 -3.68 -11.11
CA PRO A 465 12.91 -2.83 -10.06
C PRO A 465 12.43 -3.64 -8.84
N ALA A 466 12.53 -3.05 -7.65
CA ALA A 466 12.09 -3.66 -6.39
C ALA A 466 10.61 -4.06 -6.39
N ASP A 467 9.75 -3.30 -7.08
CA ASP A 467 8.31 -3.57 -7.17
C ASP A 467 7.98 -4.73 -8.11
N GLU A 468 8.90 -5.12 -9.00
CA GLU A 468 8.66 -6.16 -10.02
C GLU A 468 9.03 -7.56 -9.54
N VAL A 469 10.04 -7.71 -8.67
CA VAL A 469 10.47 -9.00 -8.14
C VAL A 469 11.22 -8.89 -6.81
N CYS A 470 10.86 -9.78 -5.87
CA CYS A 470 11.57 -10.03 -4.62
C CYS A 470 12.48 -11.26 -4.75
N TRP A 471 13.77 -11.16 -4.40
CA TRP A 471 14.70 -12.27 -4.49
C TRP A 471 14.81 -13.02 -3.15
N LEU A 472 14.35 -14.28 -3.11
CA LEU A 472 14.59 -15.20 -2.00
C LEU A 472 15.91 -15.93 -2.25
N LEU A 473 16.99 -15.14 -2.27
CA LEU A 473 18.36 -15.60 -2.55
C LEU A 473 19.34 -14.90 -1.60
N LYS A 474 20.46 -15.57 -1.32
CA LYS A 474 21.62 -14.98 -0.64
C LYS A 474 22.53 -14.25 -1.63
N ASP A 475 22.98 -13.06 -1.28
CA ASP A 475 23.95 -12.32 -2.09
C ASP A 475 25.36 -12.92 -1.95
N LEU A 476 25.85 -13.54 -3.03
CA LEU A 476 27.21 -14.08 -3.14
C LEU A 476 28.11 -13.23 -4.04
N SER A 477 27.75 -11.97 -4.31
CA SER A 477 28.48 -11.10 -5.26
C SER A 477 29.93 -10.84 -4.87
N ALA A 478 30.22 -10.85 -3.56
CA ALA A 478 31.58 -10.69 -3.03
C ALA A 478 32.44 -11.97 -3.13
N VAL A 479 31.86 -13.11 -3.54
CA VAL A 479 32.56 -14.39 -3.63
C VAL A 479 33.04 -14.63 -5.06
N ASP A 480 34.27 -15.12 -5.19
CA ASP A 480 34.82 -15.58 -6.47
C ASP A 480 34.34 -17.01 -6.74
N LEU A 481 33.30 -17.14 -7.56
CA LEU A 481 32.63 -18.41 -7.85
C LEU A 481 32.92 -18.90 -9.27
N GLU A 482 33.42 -18.02 -10.12
CA GLU A 482 33.64 -18.28 -11.54
C GLU A 482 34.86 -19.17 -11.78
N ALA A 483 34.69 -20.23 -12.57
CA ALA A 483 35.78 -21.11 -12.98
C ALA A 483 35.70 -21.44 -14.48
N ASP A 484 36.85 -21.80 -15.06
CA ASP A 484 36.97 -22.18 -16.47
C ASP A 484 36.03 -23.35 -16.84
N VAL A 485 35.42 -23.27 -18.03
CA VAL A 485 34.40 -24.22 -18.49
C VAL A 485 34.95 -25.64 -18.61
N VAL A 486 36.20 -25.82 -19.06
CA VAL A 486 36.80 -27.15 -19.24
C VAL A 486 37.05 -27.80 -17.88
N GLU A 487 37.59 -27.03 -16.93
CA GLU A 487 37.86 -27.53 -15.58
C GLU A 487 36.55 -27.86 -14.84
N ARG A 488 35.52 -27.00 -14.95
CA ARG A 488 34.20 -27.29 -14.39
C ARG A 488 33.59 -28.55 -15.00
N GLU A 489 33.60 -28.68 -16.32
CA GLU A 489 33.00 -29.84 -17.00
C GLU A 489 33.70 -31.14 -16.59
N ARG A 490 35.03 -31.15 -16.45
CA ARG A 490 35.79 -32.30 -15.94
C ARG A 490 35.37 -32.68 -14.52
N ARG A 491 35.29 -31.71 -13.59
CA ARG A 491 34.91 -31.97 -12.19
C ARG A 491 33.46 -32.46 -12.07
N ILE A 492 32.54 -31.89 -12.85
CA ILE A 492 31.13 -32.30 -12.88
C ILE A 492 31.00 -33.73 -13.45
N GLN A 493 31.63 -34.02 -14.59
CA GLN A 493 31.57 -35.36 -15.20
C GLN A 493 32.28 -36.41 -14.34
N ALA A 494 33.31 -36.04 -13.58
CA ALA A 494 33.97 -36.92 -12.61
C ALA A 494 33.16 -37.13 -11.30
N GLY A 495 32.04 -36.43 -11.12
CA GLY A 495 31.24 -36.48 -9.88
C GLY A 495 31.90 -35.85 -8.66
N VAL A 496 33.00 -35.11 -8.85
CA VAL A 496 33.79 -34.48 -7.77
C VAL A 496 33.17 -33.15 -7.31
N ALA A 497 32.37 -32.51 -8.16
CA ALA A 497 31.67 -31.26 -7.84
C ALA A 497 30.27 -31.26 -8.46
N HIS A 498 29.33 -30.62 -7.81
CA HIS A 498 28.01 -30.35 -8.39
C HIS A 498 28.05 -29.07 -9.24
N TYR A 499 27.25 -29.02 -10.32
CA TYR A 499 27.27 -27.87 -11.22
C TYR A 499 26.80 -26.56 -10.56
N ALA A 500 26.09 -26.66 -9.44
CA ALA A 500 25.55 -25.52 -8.69
C ALA A 500 26.49 -25.00 -7.59
N GLU A 501 27.65 -25.64 -7.34
CA GLU A 501 28.58 -25.21 -6.28
C GLU A 501 29.50 -24.06 -6.71
N SER A 502 29.54 -23.75 -8.01
CA SER A 502 30.36 -22.68 -8.61
C SER A 502 29.60 -22.06 -9.79
N LEU A 503 30.21 -21.12 -10.52
CA LEU A 503 29.63 -20.51 -11.73
C LEU A 503 30.59 -20.65 -12.92
N PRO A 504 30.10 -20.78 -14.17
CA PRO A 504 30.94 -20.55 -15.34
C PRO A 504 31.25 -19.05 -15.48
N ILE A 505 32.39 -18.70 -16.08
CA ILE A 505 32.64 -17.31 -16.50
C ILE A 505 31.49 -16.85 -17.42
N GLU A 506 30.92 -15.68 -17.14
CA GLU A 506 29.78 -15.17 -17.90
C GLU A 506 30.22 -14.78 -19.31
N TYR A 507 29.64 -15.44 -20.32
CA TYR A 507 29.91 -15.13 -21.72
C TYR A 507 29.40 -13.72 -22.06
N GLN A 508 30.31 -12.86 -22.51
CA GLN A 508 29.99 -11.54 -23.06
C GLN A 508 29.87 -11.63 -24.59
N PRO A 509 28.66 -11.43 -25.15
CA PRO A 509 28.44 -11.48 -26.59
C PRO A 509 29.10 -10.30 -27.30
N ASP A 510 29.60 -10.55 -28.51
CA ASP A 510 30.12 -9.50 -29.39
C ASP A 510 28.99 -8.63 -29.97
N ALA A 511 29.38 -7.55 -30.67
CA ALA A 511 28.42 -6.62 -31.27
C ALA A 511 27.49 -7.28 -32.31
N THR A 512 27.96 -8.30 -33.04
CA THR A 512 27.15 -9.02 -34.04
C THR A 512 26.04 -9.81 -33.36
N TYR A 513 26.37 -10.49 -32.26
CA TYR A 513 25.41 -11.26 -31.49
C TYR A 513 24.40 -10.36 -30.75
N ARG A 514 24.83 -9.17 -30.31
CA ARG A 514 23.92 -8.15 -29.74
C ARG A 514 22.94 -7.60 -30.79
N ALA A 515 23.39 -7.35 -32.02
CA ALA A 515 22.50 -6.94 -33.10
C ALA A 515 21.44 -8.02 -33.41
N LEU A 516 21.85 -9.30 -33.41
CA LEU A 516 20.92 -10.41 -33.57
C LEU A 516 19.91 -10.50 -32.43
N PHE A 517 20.31 -10.22 -31.19
CA PHE A 517 19.37 -10.13 -30.07
C PHE A 517 18.32 -9.04 -30.30
N ASP A 518 18.74 -7.85 -30.74
CA ASP A 518 17.82 -6.73 -31.01
C ASP A 518 16.82 -7.07 -32.13
N GLU A 519 17.27 -7.72 -33.20
CA GLU A 519 16.41 -8.21 -34.28
C GLU A 519 15.41 -9.26 -33.78
N VAL A 520 15.89 -10.28 -33.06
CA VAL A 520 15.04 -11.34 -32.50
C VAL A 520 14.01 -10.77 -31.53
N LEU A 521 14.40 -9.83 -30.68
CA LEU A 521 13.50 -9.20 -29.73
C LEU A 521 12.40 -8.43 -30.46
N ALA A 522 12.76 -7.64 -31.47
CA ALA A 522 11.78 -6.90 -32.27
C ALA A 522 10.80 -7.84 -33.00
N ASP A 523 11.31 -8.90 -33.62
CA ASP A 523 10.49 -9.84 -34.40
C ASP A 523 9.61 -10.74 -33.53
N SER A 524 10.04 -11.03 -32.29
CA SER A 524 9.34 -11.95 -31.38
C SER A 524 8.51 -11.26 -30.30
N ALA A 525 8.58 -9.94 -30.14
CA ALA A 525 7.93 -9.20 -29.05
C ALA A 525 6.43 -9.50 -28.94
N GLU A 526 5.67 -9.39 -30.04
CA GLU A 526 4.23 -9.71 -30.04
C GLU A 526 3.96 -11.19 -29.72
N ARG A 527 4.81 -12.10 -30.20
CA ARG A 527 4.65 -13.53 -29.95
C ARG A 527 4.87 -13.85 -28.47
N LEU A 528 5.91 -13.24 -27.88
CA LEU A 528 6.20 -13.34 -26.44
C LEU A 528 5.06 -12.73 -25.62
N ALA A 529 4.59 -11.54 -25.99
CA ALA A 529 3.49 -10.85 -25.34
C ALA A 529 2.20 -11.70 -25.33
N LEU A 530 1.84 -12.29 -26.47
CA LEU A 530 0.67 -13.16 -26.55
C LEU A 530 0.83 -14.41 -25.68
N ALA A 531 2.00 -15.05 -25.69
CA ALA A 531 2.24 -16.24 -24.87
C ALA A 531 2.23 -15.92 -23.36
N VAL A 532 2.82 -14.78 -22.95
CA VAL A 532 2.79 -14.27 -21.56
C VAL A 532 1.35 -14.03 -21.13
N ALA A 533 0.59 -13.27 -21.92
CA ALA A 533 -0.80 -12.95 -21.60
C ALA A 533 -1.65 -14.21 -21.53
N THR A 534 -1.43 -15.16 -22.45
CA THR A 534 -2.15 -16.45 -22.45
C THR A 534 -1.87 -17.26 -21.19
N VAL A 535 -0.61 -17.40 -20.77
CA VAL A 535 -0.30 -18.16 -19.55
C VAL A 535 -0.79 -17.44 -18.29
N ALA A 536 -0.69 -16.11 -18.22
CA ALA A 536 -1.18 -15.32 -17.10
C ALA A 536 -2.71 -15.48 -16.92
N GLU A 537 -3.48 -15.35 -18.01
CA GLU A 537 -4.93 -15.52 -17.96
C GLU A 537 -5.36 -16.96 -17.69
N LEU A 538 -4.59 -17.96 -18.14
CA LEU A 538 -4.83 -19.36 -17.79
C LEU A 538 -4.63 -19.62 -16.30
N VAL A 539 -3.56 -19.06 -15.72
CA VAL A 539 -3.30 -19.16 -14.28
C VAL A 539 -4.46 -18.56 -13.49
N VAL A 540 -4.88 -17.33 -13.81
CA VAL A 540 -6.00 -16.67 -13.10
C VAL A 540 -7.30 -17.45 -13.26
N ALA A 541 -7.59 -17.96 -14.46
CA ALA A 541 -8.79 -18.76 -14.70
C ALA A 541 -8.83 -20.08 -13.92
N GLU A 542 -7.67 -20.58 -13.47
CA GLU A 542 -7.53 -21.86 -12.77
C GLU A 542 -7.36 -21.72 -11.27
N ARG A 543 -6.73 -20.62 -10.83
CA ARG A 543 -6.30 -20.41 -9.45
C ARG A 543 -7.05 -19.29 -8.74
N GLY A 544 -7.76 -18.44 -9.48
CA GLY A 544 -8.39 -17.24 -8.93
C GLY A 544 -7.52 -16.00 -9.14
N ASP A 545 -7.97 -14.88 -8.58
CA ASP A 545 -7.31 -13.58 -8.62
C ASP A 545 -6.30 -13.37 -7.48
N ASP A 546 -6.48 -14.06 -6.35
CA ASP A 546 -5.50 -14.10 -5.25
C ASP A 546 -4.39 -15.13 -5.53
N ILE A 547 -3.40 -14.73 -6.33
CA ILE A 547 -2.26 -15.56 -6.72
C ILE A 547 -0.93 -14.89 -6.38
N VAL A 548 0.07 -15.71 -6.07
CA VAL A 548 1.45 -15.28 -5.82
C VAL A 548 2.37 -15.95 -6.82
N LEU A 549 3.07 -15.15 -7.63
CA LEU A 549 3.99 -15.66 -8.63
C LEU A 549 5.33 -16.01 -7.98
N VAL A 550 5.83 -17.22 -8.23
CA VAL A 550 7.13 -17.68 -7.75
C VAL A 550 7.96 -18.18 -8.93
N SER A 551 8.80 -17.30 -9.46
CA SER A 551 9.68 -17.63 -10.59
C SER A 551 10.84 -18.52 -10.17
N LEU A 552 11.08 -19.57 -10.94
CA LEU A 552 12.28 -20.39 -10.83
C LEU A 552 13.46 -19.63 -11.43
N ALA A 553 14.38 -19.21 -10.57
CA ALA A 553 15.52 -18.42 -10.98
C ALA A 553 16.45 -19.24 -11.88
N ARG A 554 16.95 -18.69 -12.98
CA ARG A 554 16.85 -17.30 -13.45
C ARG A 554 15.90 -17.11 -14.64
N ALA A 555 15.55 -18.19 -15.33
CA ALA A 555 14.83 -18.12 -16.61
C ALA A 555 13.35 -17.81 -16.45
N GLY A 556 12.74 -18.21 -15.34
CA GLY A 556 11.38 -17.86 -14.98
C GLY A 556 11.22 -16.39 -14.62
N THR A 557 12.23 -15.76 -14.01
CA THR A 557 12.14 -14.39 -13.48
C THR A 557 11.60 -13.35 -14.47
N PRO A 558 12.15 -13.19 -15.69
CA PRO A 558 11.58 -12.26 -16.66
C PRO A 558 10.14 -12.62 -17.06
N ILE A 559 9.77 -13.90 -17.03
CA ILE A 559 8.41 -14.33 -17.37
C ILE A 559 7.45 -13.98 -16.25
N GLY A 560 7.80 -14.20 -14.98
CA GLY A 560 7.00 -13.78 -13.83
C GLY A 560 6.79 -12.26 -13.81
N ILE A 561 7.83 -11.48 -14.13
CA ILE A 561 7.71 -10.01 -14.28
C ILE A 561 6.72 -9.66 -15.41
N LEU A 562 6.87 -10.27 -16.59
CA LEU A 562 5.97 -10.00 -17.72
C LEU A 562 4.52 -10.42 -17.42
N MET A 563 4.30 -11.54 -16.72
CA MET A 563 2.97 -11.95 -16.27
C MET A 563 2.38 -10.91 -15.30
N ARG A 564 3.16 -10.44 -14.31
CA ARG A 564 2.74 -9.38 -13.40
C ARG A 564 2.39 -8.09 -14.15
N ARG A 565 3.24 -7.65 -15.07
CA ARG A 565 2.98 -6.46 -15.90
C ARG A 565 1.70 -6.59 -16.71
N TRP A 566 1.45 -7.75 -17.34
CA TRP A 566 0.21 -8.00 -18.06
C TRP A 566 -1.01 -7.85 -17.15
N LEU A 567 -0.99 -8.56 -16.01
CA LEU A 567 -2.09 -8.56 -15.04
C LEU A 567 -2.38 -7.17 -14.48
N ARG A 568 -1.34 -6.34 -14.29
CA ARG A 568 -1.44 -4.95 -13.82
C ARG A 568 -1.91 -3.97 -14.92
N SER A 569 -1.54 -4.20 -16.18
CA SER A 569 -1.79 -3.27 -17.32
C SER A 569 -3.24 -3.17 -17.80
N GLY A 570 -4.17 -3.84 -17.11
CA GLY A 570 -5.52 -4.10 -17.60
C GLY A 570 -5.56 -5.46 -18.27
N ARG A 571 -6.62 -6.22 -18.03
CA ARG A 571 -6.80 -7.58 -18.59
C ARG A 571 -7.77 -7.52 -19.78
N ALA A 572 -8.47 -8.62 -20.08
CA ALA A 572 -9.55 -8.58 -21.07
C ALA A 572 -10.69 -7.63 -20.63
N ALA A 573 -11.49 -7.14 -21.57
CA ALA A 573 -12.57 -6.19 -21.30
C ALA A 573 -13.51 -6.68 -20.20
N GLY A 574 -13.70 -5.85 -19.17
CA GLY A 574 -14.56 -6.13 -18.01
C GLY A 574 -13.88 -6.90 -16.87
N LEU A 575 -12.60 -7.25 -16.99
CA LEU A 575 -11.82 -7.85 -15.90
C LEU A 575 -10.97 -6.77 -15.19
N PRO A 576 -10.90 -6.79 -13.85
CA PRO A 576 -10.05 -5.86 -13.11
C PRO A 576 -8.57 -6.16 -13.36
N SER A 577 -7.73 -5.12 -13.30
CA SER A 577 -6.29 -5.30 -13.13
C SER A 577 -6.01 -6.02 -11.82
N LEU A 578 -4.96 -6.83 -11.79
CA LEU A 578 -4.49 -7.51 -10.57
C LEU A 578 -3.06 -7.05 -10.26
N ASP A 579 -2.80 -6.70 -9.01
CA ASP A 579 -1.44 -6.53 -8.50
C ASP A 579 -1.07 -7.78 -7.70
N VAL A 580 -0.13 -8.56 -8.24
CA VAL A 580 0.21 -9.89 -7.73
C VAL A 580 1.63 -9.88 -7.15
N PRO A 581 1.87 -10.38 -5.93
CA PRO A 581 3.22 -10.50 -5.40
C PRO A 581 4.07 -11.42 -6.28
N HIS A 582 5.36 -11.10 -6.42
CA HIS A 582 6.27 -11.87 -7.26
C HIS A 582 7.62 -12.10 -6.57
N TYR A 583 7.98 -13.38 -6.42
CA TYR A 583 9.24 -13.83 -5.83
C TYR A 583 10.07 -14.62 -6.85
N ALA A 584 11.39 -14.59 -6.71
CA ALA A 584 12.31 -15.46 -7.43
C ALA A 584 13.04 -16.38 -6.45
N VAL A 585 12.97 -17.69 -6.70
CA VAL A 585 13.52 -18.74 -5.83
C VAL A 585 14.52 -19.63 -6.57
N SER A 586 15.41 -20.25 -5.82
CA SER A 586 16.34 -21.23 -6.36
C SER A 586 15.75 -22.62 -6.44
N ILE A 587 15.94 -23.28 -7.58
CA ILE A 587 15.79 -24.72 -7.74
C ILE A 587 17.02 -25.30 -8.41
N VAL A 588 17.56 -26.37 -7.83
CA VAL A 588 18.80 -27.00 -8.28
C VAL A 588 18.52 -28.46 -8.56
N ARG A 589 18.62 -28.87 -9.83
CA ARG A 589 18.48 -30.28 -10.22
C ARG A 589 19.34 -31.22 -9.38
N GLY A 590 18.76 -32.30 -8.88
CA GLY A 590 19.39 -33.30 -8.01
C GLY A 590 19.58 -32.84 -6.56
N ARG A 591 19.11 -31.64 -6.22
CA ARG A 591 19.21 -31.03 -4.88
C ARG A 591 17.89 -30.42 -4.40
N GLY A 592 16.88 -30.34 -5.27
CA GLY A 592 15.57 -29.78 -4.96
C GLY A 592 15.50 -28.24 -5.02
N ILE A 593 14.34 -27.75 -4.56
CA ILE A 593 14.03 -26.34 -4.39
C ILE A 593 14.48 -25.86 -3.01
N ASP A 594 14.79 -24.58 -2.88
CA ASP A 594 15.19 -23.95 -1.63
C ASP A 594 14.08 -24.05 -0.57
N ALA A 595 14.29 -24.89 0.45
CA ALA A 595 13.34 -25.11 1.54
C ALA A 595 13.16 -23.88 2.43
N VAL A 596 14.21 -23.06 2.63
CA VAL A 596 14.11 -21.84 3.43
C VAL A 596 13.27 -20.80 2.69
N ALA A 597 13.38 -20.75 1.36
CA ALA A 597 12.49 -19.93 0.53
C ALA A 597 11.04 -20.43 0.58
N LEU A 598 10.81 -21.74 0.65
CA LEU A 598 9.46 -22.29 0.86
C LEU A 598 8.89 -21.95 2.24
N ASP A 599 9.70 -22.06 3.31
CA ASP A 599 9.29 -21.65 4.66
C ASP A 599 8.93 -20.17 4.70
N TYR A 600 9.71 -19.34 4.01
CA TYR A 600 9.40 -17.93 3.81
C TYR A 600 8.06 -17.74 3.10
N LEU A 601 7.83 -18.41 1.97
CA LEU A 601 6.57 -18.29 1.24
C LEU A 601 5.37 -18.73 2.09
N ALA A 602 5.46 -19.86 2.80
CA ALA A 602 4.40 -20.39 3.65
C ALA A 602 4.11 -19.51 4.88
N ALA A 603 5.11 -18.76 5.36
CA ALA A 603 4.93 -17.83 6.47
C ALA A 603 4.21 -16.53 6.06
N HIS A 604 4.18 -16.20 4.77
CA HIS A 604 3.65 -14.92 4.26
C HIS A 604 2.42 -15.07 3.36
N HIS A 605 2.22 -16.23 2.75
CA HIS A 605 1.17 -16.48 1.76
C HIS A 605 0.52 -17.85 2.01
N ASP A 606 -0.72 -18.01 1.55
CA ASP A 606 -1.32 -19.34 1.48
C ASP A 606 -0.52 -20.20 0.47
N PRO A 607 0.04 -21.35 0.87
CA PRO A 607 0.69 -22.28 -0.04
C PRO A 607 -0.16 -22.68 -1.27
N SER A 608 -1.49 -22.58 -1.17
CA SER A 608 -2.42 -22.86 -2.27
C SER A 608 -2.48 -21.77 -3.35
N SER A 609 -2.18 -20.51 -3.00
CA SER A 609 -2.14 -19.37 -3.93
C SER A 609 -0.83 -19.27 -4.71
N ILE A 610 0.21 -20.01 -4.30
CA ILE A 610 1.50 -20.03 -4.98
C ILE A 610 1.39 -20.65 -6.38
N VAL A 611 1.97 -19.96 -7.36
CA VAL A 611 2.12 -20.40 -8.74
C VAL A 611 3.59 -20.34 -9.13
N PHE A 612 4.20 -21.52 -9.32
CA PHE A 612 5.56 -21.61 -9.82
C PHE A 612 5.62 -21.29 -11.32
N VAL A 613 6.58 -20.45 -11.72
CA VAL A 613 6.73 -19.95 -13.09
C VAL A 613 8.13 -20.24 -13.63
N ASP A 614 8.23 -20.73 -14.88
CA ASP A 614 9.51 -20.86 -15.59
C ASP A 614 9.40 -20.41 -17.06
N GLY A 615 10.55 -20.26 -17.71
CA GLY A 615 10.66 -19.84 -19.11
C GLY A 615 10.17 -20.91 -20.09
N TRP A 616 10.78 -22.09 -20.08
CA TRP A 616 10.43 -23.14 -21.03
C TRP A 616 10.74 -24.53 -20.52
N THR A 617 10.06 -25.52 -21.10
CA THR A 617 10.39 -26.92 -20.87
C THR A 617 11.34 -27.44 -21.96
N GLY A 618 12.33 -28.25 -21.54
CA GLY A 618 12.98 -29.20 -22.42
C GLY A 618 12.30 -30.56 -22.25
N LYS A 619 13.06 -31.58 -21.86
CA LYS A 619 12.52 -32.91 -21.50
C LYS A 619 11.80 -32.98 -20.13
N GLY A 620 11.34 -31.86 -19.56
CA GLY A 620 10.58 -31.86 -18.30
C GLY A 620 11.37 -32.16 -17.02
N ALA A 621 12.70 -32.02 -17.06
CA ALA A 621 13.54 -32.30 -15.89
C ALA A 621 13.26 -31.38 -14.70
N ILE A 622 12.92 -30.10 -14.93
CA ILE A 622 12.57 -29.16 -13.86
C ILE A 622 11.17 -29.45 -13.32
N THR A 623 10.23 -29.87 -14.16
CA THR A 623 8.89 -30.25 -13.71
C THR A 623 8.95 -31.40 -12.70
N HIS A 624 9.72 -32.47 -13.02
CA HIS A 624 9.93 -33.57 -12.06
C HIS A 624 10.66 -33.11 -10.80
N GLU A 625 11.73 -32.33 -10.94
CA GLU A 625 12.48 -31.83 -9.78
C GLU A 625 11.60 -31.00 -8.84
N LEU A 626 10.72 -30.15 -9.38
CA LEU A 626 9.80 -29.34 -8.60
C LEU A 626 8.81 -30.22 -7.82
N THR A 627 8.11 -31.14 -8.50
CA THR A 627 7.17 -32.06 -7.86
C THR A 627 7.86 -32.87 -6.75
N GLU A 628 9.00 -33.49 -7.05
CA GLU A 628 9.74 -34.30 -6.08
C GLU A 628 10.21 -33.48 -4.89
N ALA A 629 10.71 -32.26 -5.12
CA ALA A 629 11.20 -31.39 -4.06
C ALA A 629 10.08 -30.87 -3.16
N LEU A 630 8.92 -30.53 -3.72
CA LEU A 630 7.76 -30.10 -2.94
C LEU A 630 7.15 -31.25 -2.13
N ASP A 631 7.10 -32.47 -2.69
CA ASP A 631 6.68 -33.66 -1.95
C ASP A 631 7.67 -33.99 -0.81
N ALA A 632 8.97 -33.88 -1.05
CA ALA A 632 10.01 -34.07 -0.03
C ALA A 632 9.93 -33.02 1.09
N TYR A 633 9.73 -31.75 0.73
CA TYR A 633 9.52 -30.65 1.68
C TYR A 633 8.29 -30.89 2.56
N HIS A 634 7.17 -31.28 1.95
CA HIS A 634 5.95 -31.61 2.70
C HIS A 634 6.15 -32.82 3.62
N ALA A 635 6.82 -33.87 3.14
CA ALA A 635 7.14 -35.05 3.95
C ALA A 635 8.07 -34.72 5.14
N ALA A 636 8.89 -33.67 5.03
CA ALA A 636 9.73 -33.17 6.12
C ALA A 636 8.97 -32.31 7.15
N GLY A 637 7.65 -32.10 6.98
CA GLY A 637 6.80 -31.31 7.87
C GLY A 637 6.50 -29.90 7.35
N GLY A 638 6.99 -29.56 6.16
CA GLY A 638 6.68 -28.30 5.49
C GLY A 638 5.24 -28.22 4.97
N ALA A 639 4.83 -27.00 4.60
CA ALA A 639 3.55 -26.75 3.98
C ALA A 639 3.36 -27.49 2.64
N ARG A 640 2.11 -27.83 2.30
CA ARG A 640 1.79 -28.44 1.00
C ARG A 640 1.57 -27.35 -0.04
N PHE A 641 2.52 -27.21 -0.97
CA PHE A 641 2.37 -26.35 -2.15
C PHE A 641 1.75 -27.11 -3.33
N ASN A 642 1.17 -26.37 -4.26
CA ASN A 642 0.76 -26.90 -5.55
C ASN A 642 1.99 -27.00 -6.49
N ASP A 643 2.23 -28.18 -7.04
CA ASP A 643 3.41 -28.50 -7.85
C ASP A 643 3.24 -28.27 -9.35
N GLU A 644 2.08 -27.79 -9.79
CA GLU A 644 1.83 -27.48 -11.19
C GLU A 644 2.63 -26.24 -11.64
N LEU A 645 3.67 -26.48 -12.42
CA LEU A 645 4.50 -25.46 -13.05
C LEU A 645 3.77 -24.78 -14.22
N ALA A 646 3.72 -23.44 -14.20
CA ALA A 646 3.31 -22.62 -15.35
C ALA A 646 4.55 -22.20 -16.16
N VAL A 647 4.49 -22.29 -17.49
CA VAL A 647 5.63 -21.92 -18.35
C VAL A 647 5.22 -21.06 -19.54
N LEU A 648 6.12 -20.21 -20.04
CA LEU A 648 5.88 -19.47 -21.28
C LEU A 648 5.74 -20.43 -22.48
N ALA A 649 6.71 -21.33 -22.66
CA ALA A 649 6.74 -22.28 -23.78
C ALA A 649 6.96 -23.73 -23.29
N ASP A 650 6.05 -24.64 -23.65
CA ASP A 650 6.16 -26.06 -23.29
C ASP A 650 6.31 -26.97 -24.53
N PRO A 651 7.42 -26.90 -25.27
CA PRO A 651 7.66 -27.80 -26.41
C PRO A 651 7.87 -29.25 -25.98
N GLY A 652 8.18 -29.50 -24.71
CA GLY A 652 8.38 -30.84 -24.17
C GLY A 652 7.12 -31.63 -23.85
N HIS A 653 5.95 -30.97 -23.79
CA HIS A 653 4.71 -31.59 -23.31
C HIS A 653 4.79 -32.11 -21.88
N CYS A 654 5.37 -31.27 -21.01
CA CYS A 654 5.70 -31.61 -19.63
C CYS A 654 4.78 -30.96 -18.59
N VAL A 655 4.06 -29.90 -18.93
CA VAL A 655 3.18 -29.18 -17.99
C VAL A 655 1.76 -29.00 -18.52
N ARG A 656 0.85 -28.73 -17.58
CA ARG A 656 -0.57 -28.50 -17.86
C ARG A 656 -0.86 -27.06 -18.29
N THR A 657 -0.15 -26.10 -17.71
CA THR A 657 -0.39 -24.66 -17.90
C THR A 657 0.78 -24.03 -18.63
N TYR A 658 0.52 -23.51 -19.84
CA TYR A 658 1.56 -23.02 -20.75
C TYR A 658 1.03 -21.90 -21.65
N GLY A 659 1.92 -21.00 -22.09
CA GLY A 659 1.58 -19.94 -23.04
C GLY A 659 1.54 -20.45 -24.49
N THR A 660 2.49 -21.31 -24.88
CA THR A 660 2.53 -21.94 -26.20
C THR A 660 3.24 -23.31 -26.16
N ARG A 661 3.02 -24.13 -27.20
CA ARG A 661 3.73 -25.40 -27.46
C ARG A 661 4.88 -25.23 -28.45
N ASP A 662 5.05 -24.04 -28.99
CA ASP A 662 6.07 -23.78 -30.00
C ASP A 662 7.47 -23.83 -29.40
N ASP A 663 8.42 -24.38 -30.16
CA ASP A 663 9.85 -24.32 -29.87
C ASP A 663 10.47 -23.17 -30.68
N PHE A 664 10.59 -22.00 -30.06
CA PHE A 664 11.18 -20.80 -30.66
C PHE A 664 12.18 -20.13 -29.70
N LEU A 665 12.97 -19.21 -30.23
CA LEU A 665 13.94 -18.47 -29.42
C LEU A 665 13.23 -17.47 -28.50
N ILE A 666 13.27 -17.73 -27.20
CA ILE A 666 12.93 -16.73 -26.18
C ILE A 666 14.15 -15.82 -26.01
N ALA A 667 14.00 -14.52 -26.24
CA ALA A 667 15.10 -13.56 -26.23
C ALA A 667 15.90 -13.55 -24.90
N SER A 668 15.26 -13.87 -23.76
CA SER A 668 15.94 -14.03 -22.45
C SER A 668 16.94 -15.19 -22.40
N ALA A 669 16.94 -16.10 -23.38
CA ALA A 669 17.92 -17.18 -23.49
C ALA A 669 19.25 -16.74 -24.15
N CYS A 670 19.29 -15.57 -24.81
CA CYS A 670 20.41 -15.16 -25.67
C CYS A 670 21.66 -14.69 -24.91
N LEU A 671 21.50 -13.83 -23.90
CA LEU A 671 22.61 -13.03 -23.34
C LEU A 671 22.93 -13.33 -21.87
N ASN A 672 22.49 -14.47 -21.34
CA ASN A 672 22.73 -14.87 -19.94
C ASN A 672 22.26 -13.79 -18.93
N SER A 673 23.14 -13.22 -18.09
CA SER A 673 22.78 -12.27 -17.02
C SER A 673 22.37 -10.91 -17.54
N THR A 674 22.98 -10.46 -18.62
CA THR A 674 22.71 -9.15 -19.24
C THR A 674 21.31 -9.05 -19.85
N VAL A 675 20.55 -10.14 -19.92
CA VAL A 675 19.13 -10.14 -20.30
C VAL A 675 18.26 -10.81 -19.23
N SER A 676 18.79 -10.99 -18.02
CA SER A 676 18.09 -11.67 -16.93
C SER A 676 18.41 -11.08 -15.55
N GLY A 677 18.35 -9.75 -15.47
CA GLY A 677 18.45 -8.99 -14.24
C GLY A 677 19.87 -8.87 -13.68
N LEU A 678 20.91 -9.15 -14.47
CA LEU A 678 22.31 -9.25 -14.03
C LEU A 678 22.58 -10.28 -12.92
N ILE A 679 21.61 -11.13 -12.62
CA ILE A 679 21.77 -12.21 -11.64
C ILE A 679 22.44 -13.40 -12.31
N SER A 680 23.26 -14.15 -11.61
CA SER A 680 23.86 -15.40 -12.10
C SER A 680 22.86 -16.57 -12.07
N ARG A 681 23.33 -17.80 -12.28
CA ARG A 681 22.51 -18.95 -11.86
C ARG A 681 22.52 -19.03 -10.35
N THR A 682 21.51 -19.68 -9.79
CA THR A 682 21.54 -19.97 -8.37
C THR A 682 22.64 -20.97 -8.04
N VAL A 683 23.18 -20.79 -6.84
CA VAL A 683 24.33 -21.48 -6.28
C VAL A 683 23.87 -22.16 -5.01
N LEU A 684 24.25 -23.42 -4.86
CA LEU A 684 24.08 -24.17 -3.62
C LEU A 684 25.43 -24.76 -3.27
N ASN A 685 26.05 -24.19 -2.25
CA ASN A 685 27.38 -24.51 -1.77
C ASN A 685 27.37 -24.42 -0.24
N ASP A 686 27.47 -25.58 0.43
CA ASP A 686 27.36 -25.70 1.89
C ASP A 686 28.50 -25.00 2.65
N GLU A 687 29.60 -24.63 1.98
CA GLU A 687 30.68 -23.83 2.59
C GLU A 687 30.32 -22.34 2.67
N LEU A 688 29.37 -21.89 1.83
CA LEU A 688 28.98 -20.48 1.69
C LEU A 688 27.55 -20.19 2.16
N ILE A 689 26.69 -21.22 2.19
CA ILE A 689 25.27 -21.13 2.50
C ILE A 689 24.97 -22.08 3.65
N GLY A 690 24.55 -21.52 4.79
CA GLY A 690 24.14 -22.26 5.98
C GLY A 690 22.72 -22.85 5.85
N PRO A 691 22.34 -23.76 6.77
CA PRO A 691 21.08 -24.50 6.69
C PRO A 691 19.82 -23.65 6.91
N SER A 692 19.96 -22.41 7.39
CA SER A 692 18.85 -21.46 7.60
C SER A 692 18.97 -20.24 6.68
N GLU A 693 19.82 -20.32 5.65
CA GLU A 693 20.00 -19.26 4.66
C GLU A 693 19.41 -19.68 3.32
N PHE A 694 18.96 -18.71 2.51
CA PHE A 694 18.57 -18.99 1.14
C PHE A 694 19.76 -19.49 0.32
N HIS A 695 19.48 -20.28 -0.71
CA HIS A 695 20.39 -20.53 -1.82
C HIS A 695 20.90 -19.20 -2.39
N GLY A 696 22.12 -19.19 -2.90
CA GLY A 696 22.78 -17.95 -3.29
C GLY A 696 22.66 -17.62 -4.77
N ALA A 697 22.95 -16.38 -5.14
CA ALA A 697 23.31 -15.99 -6.50
C ALA A 697 24.25 -14.78 -6.47
N LYS A 698 24.89 -14.49 -7.60
CA LYS A 698 25.82 -13.36 -7.77
C LYS A 698 25.17 -12.30 -8.65
N PHE A 699 25.27 -11.05 -8.24
CA PHE A 699 24.85 -9.89 -9.01
C PHE A 699 26.06 -9.30 -9.75
N TYR A 700 26.05 -9.39 -11.07
CA TYR A 700 27.10 -8.90 -11.95
C TYR A 700 27.02 -7.38 -12.18
N ARG A 701 27.26 -6.60 -11.13
CA ARG A 701 27.22 -5.12 -11.16
C ARG A 701 28.15 -4.53 -12.22
N GLU A 702 29.28 -5.17 -12.45
CA GLU A 702 30.28 -4.76 -13.44
C GLU A 702 29.78 -4.86 -14.88
N LEU A 703 28.73 -5.64 -15.13
CA LEU A 703 28.10 -5.79 -16.45
C LEU A 703 26.93 -4.84 -16.66
N ALA A 704 26.70 -3.88 -15.76
CA ALA A 704 25.57 -2.95 -15.85
C ALA A 704 25.53 -2.13 -17.15
N GLY A 705 26.69 -1.82 -17.73
CA GLY A 705 26.77 -1.12 -19.02
C GLY A 705 26.26 -1.92 -20.22
N ASP A 706 26.15 -3.24 -20.07
CA ASP A 706 25.71 -4.17 -21.11
C ASP A 706 24.30 -4.73 -20.86
N ASP A 707 23.63 -4.28 -19.79
CA ASP A 707 22.33 -4.79 -19.36
C ASP A 707 21.18 -4.33 -20.27
N VAL A 708 20.43 -5.30 -20.78
CA VAL A 708 19.24 -5.13 -21.60
C VAL A 708 18.02 -5.81 -20.98
N SER A 709 18.09 -6.19 -19.69
CA SER A 709 17.02 -6.89 -18.98
C SER A 709 15.72 -6.08 -18.95
N ASN A 710 15.76 -4.82 -18.55
CA ASN A 710 14.58 -3.95 -18.57
C ASN A 710 14.13 -3.62 -20.00
N ARG A 711 15.07 -3.46 -20.94
CA ARG A 711 14.74 -3.25 -22.37
C ARG A 711 13.93 -4.42 -22.95
N LEU A 712 14.30 -5.66 -22.62
CA LEU A 712 13.50 -6.85 -22.97
C LEU A 712 12.08 -6.72 -22.41
N LEU A 713 11.95 -6.46 -21.11
CA LEU A 713 10.66 -6.38 -20.43
C LEU A 713 9.77 -5.26 -21.01
N ASP A 714 10.35 -4.08 -21.24
CA ASP A 714 9.65 -2.92 -21.78
C ASP A 714 9.21 -3.14 -23.22
N THR A 715 10.05 -3.76 -24.05
CA THR A 715 9.72 -4.05 -25.44
C THR A 715 8.57 -5.06 -25.56
N VAL A 716 8.58 -6.11 -24.74
CA VAL A 716 7.48 -7.11 -24.74
C VAL A 716 6.21 -6.52 -24.13
N ALA A 717 6.31 -5.76 -23.03
CA ALA A 717 5.15 -5.13 -22.41
C ALA A 717 4.50 -4.08 -23.32
N ALA A 718 5.27 -3.34 -24.11
CA ALA A 718 4.75 -2.40 -25.11
C ALA A 718 3.89 -3.08 -26.20
N ALA A 719 4.05 -4.39 -26.42
CA ALA A 719 3.24 -5.16 -27.36
C ALA A 719 1.92 -5.70 -26.74
N PHE A 720 1.67 -5.51 -25.44
CA PHE A 720 0.47 -6.02 -24.77
C PHE A 720 -0.83 -5.50 -25.38
N ASP A 721 -0.90 -4.21 -25.70
CA ASP A 721 -2.10 -3.62 -26.29
C ASP A 721 -2.39 -4.18 -27.70
N ALA A 722 -1.34 -4.46 -28.48
CA ALA A 722 -1.48 -5.02 -29.82
C ALA A 722 -2.01 -6.48 -29.81
N VAL A 723 -1.70 -7.25 -28.76
CA VAL A 723 -2.12 -8.66 -28.65
C VAL A 723 -3.41 -8.86 -27.86
N ARG A 724 -3.88 -7.84 -27.14
CA ARG A 724 -4.97 -7.92 -26.16
C ARG A 724 -6.23 -8.62 -26.68
N ASP A 725 -6.68 -8.26 -27.87
CA ASP A 725 -7.88 -8.84 -28.50
C ASP A 725 -7.73 -10.31 -28.89
N ARG A 726 -6.49 -10.82 -29.02
CA ARG A 726 -6.20 -12.20 -29.38
C ARG A 726 -6.12 -13.13 -28.16
N VAL A 727 -5.90 -12.59 -26.97
CA VAL A 727 -5.68 -13.36 -25.73
C VAL A 727 -6.88 -14.25 -25.38
N PRO A 728 -8.15 -13.79 -25.40
CA PRO A 728 -9.29 -14.66 -25.08
C PRO A 728 -9.38 -15.89 -26.00
N GLY A 729 -9.09 -15.70 -27.29
CA GLY A 729 -9.05 -16.79 -28.27
C GLY A 729 -7.91 -17.78 -28.01
N ALA A 730 -6.72 -17.28 -27.68
CA ALA A 730 -5.57 -18.13 -27.33
C ALA A 730 -5.84 -18.95 -26.05
N VAL A 731 -6.38 -18.33 -25.01
CA VAL A 731 -6.79 -18.99 -23.76
C VAL A 731 -7.84 -20.08 -24.05
N ALA A 732 -8.87 -19.76 -24.83
CA ALA A 732 -9.90 -20.72 -25.21
C ALA A 732 -9.33 -21.92 -25.99
N ALA A 733 -8.41 -21.67 -26.92
CA ALA A 733 -7.75 -22.72 -27.70
C ALA A 733 -6.93 -23.66 -26.80
N VAL A 734 -6.17 -23.12 -25.85
CA VAL A 734 -5.41 -23.95 -24.89
C VAL A 734 -6.35 -24.75 -23.98
N ARG A 735 -7.43 -24.14 -23.46
CA ARG A 735 -8.40 -24.82 -22.59
C ARG A 735 -9.17 -25.94 -23.30
N ALA A 736 -9.46 -25.77 -24.59
CA ALA A 736 -10.13 -26.79 -25.40
C ALA A 736 -9.21 -27.95 -25.81
N GLY A 737 -7.89 -27.75 -25.80
CA GLY A 737 -6.89 -28.76 -26.16
C GLY A 737 -6.61 -29.79 -25.04
N ALA A 738 -5.89 -30.86 -25.40
CA ALA A 738 -5.37 -31.82 -24.44
C ALA A 738 -4.19 -31.19 -23.66
N ARG A 739 -4.35 -31.05 -22.35
CA ARG A 739 -3.35 -30.41 -21.47
C ARG A 739 -2.65 -31.37 -20.51
N THR A 740 -3.02 -32.64 -20.51
CA THR A 740 -2.30 -33.65 -19.72
C THR A 740 -0.88 -33.79 -20.25
N PRO A 741 0.16 -33.69 -19.40
CA PRO A 741 1.54 -33.94 -19.83
C PRO A 741 1.69 -35.31 -20.48
N THR A 742 2.20 -35.33 -21.71
CA THR A 742 2.45 -36.56 -22.48
C THR A 742 3.91 -36.98 -22.49
N TRP A 743 4.81 -36.07 -22.08
CA TRP A 743 6.26 -36.31 -22.02
C TRP A 743 6.87 -36.74 -23.36
N THR A 744 6.27 -36.35 -24.48
CA THR A 744 6.78 -36.63 -25.84
C THR A 744 8.19 -36.09 -26.05
N GLY A 745 8.51 -34.99 -25.37
CA GLY A 745 9.83 -34.42 -25.32
C GLY A 745 10.89 -35.37 -24.76
N TRP A 746 10.54 -36.17 -23.74
CA TRP A 746 11.43 -37.17 -23.16
C TRP A 746 11.69 -38.34 -24.12
N ALA A 747 10.63 -38.88 -24.71
CA ALA A 747 10.73 -39.97 -25.68
C ALA A 747 11.65 -39.61 -26.87
N SER A 748 11.56 -38.36 -27.32
CA SER A 748 12.39 -37.84 -28.42
C SER A 748 13.87 -37.73 -28.03
N VAL A 749 14.15 -37.31 -26.80
CA VAL A 749 15.52 -37.29 -26.27
C VAL A 749 16.10 -38.71 -26.16
N GLU A 750 15.30 -39.68 -25.73
CA GLU A 750 15.74 -41.07 -25.62
C GLU A 750 16.07 -41.68 -26.99
N GLN A 751 15.27 -41.37 -28.00
CA GLN A 751 15.53 -41.76 -29.38
C GLN A 751 16.88 -41.21 -29.89
N VAL A 752 17.10 -39.89 -29.73
CA VAL A 752 18.36 -39.26 -30.16
C VAL A 752 19.55 -39.79 -29.36
N ARG A 753 19.38 -40.05 -28.05
CA ARG A 753 20.42 -40.69 -27.23
C ARG A 753 20.86 -42.02 -27.83
N ALA A 754 19.89 -42.88 -28.17
CA ALA A 754 20.15 -44.20 -28.72
C ALA A 754 20.78 -44.13 -30.13
N GLU A 755 20.27 -43.27 -31.00
CA GLU A 755 20.74 -43.13 -32.39
C GLU A 755 22.18 -42.62 -32.47
N TYR A 756 22.56 -41.69 -31.60
CA TYR A 756 23.91 -41.10 -31.58
C TYR A 756 24.87 -41.77 -30.60
N GLY A 757 24.45 -42.86 -29.93
CA GLY A 757 25.30 -43.62 -29.00
C GLY A 757 25.72 -42.83 -27.76
N ILE A 758 24.87 -41.93 -27.26
CA ILE A 758 25.18 -41.04 -26.16
C ILE A 758 24.95 -41.76 -24.82
N ALA A 759 25.93 -41.74 -23.93
CA ALA A 759 25.87 -42.46 -22.65
C ALA A 759 24.66 -42.07 -21.77
N SER A 760 24.29 -40.78 -21.75
CA SER A 760 23.25 -40.25 -20.88
C SER A 760 22.32 -39.27 -21.61
N VAL A 761 21.01 -39.35 -21.31
CA VAL A 761 20.03 -38.33 -21.70
C VAL A 761 20.42 -36.92 -21.24
N ASN A 762 21.26 -36.78 -20.21
CA ASN A 762 21.75 -35.49 -19.74
C ASN A 762 22.62 -34.76 -20.77
N PHE A 763 23.21 -35.48 -21.72
CA PHE A 763 24.01 -34.90 -22.82
C PHE A 763 23.19 -34.56 -24.06
N VAL A 764 21.88 -34.84 -24.06
CA VAL A 764 20.94 -34.42 -25.11
C VAL A 764 20.09 -33.28 -24.57
N LYS A 765 20.16 -32.12 -25.21
CA LYS A 765 19.55 -30.86 -24.76
C LYS A 765 18.54 -30.38 -25.79
N PRO A 766 17.24 -30.71 -25.62
CA PRO A 766 16.23 -30.44 -26.62
C PRO A 766 15.68 -29.02 -26.54
N GLY A 767 15.41 -28.43 -27.70
CA GLY A 767 14.80 -27.12 -27.85
C GLY A 767 15.80 -26.01 -28.17
N VAL A 768 15.30 -24.92 -28.72
CA VAL A 768 16.10 -23.76 -29.15
C VAL A 768 16.85 -23.14 -27.96
N GLY A 769 16.17 -22.93 -26.84
CA GLY A 769 16.78 -22.35 -25.62
C GLY A 769 17.87 -23.23 -25.02
N GLU A 770 17.64 -24.54 -24.92
CA GLU A 770 18.63 -25.49 -24.39
C GLU A 770 19.82 -25.68 -25.32
N THR A 771 19.61 -25.70 -26.63
CA THR A 771 20.68 -25.75 -27.64
C THR A 771 21.57 -24.49 -27.55
N THR A 772 20.95 -23.31 -27.44
CA THR A 772 21.65 -22.05 -27.22
C THR A 772 22.52 -22.13 -25.95
N ARG A 773 21.99 -22.68 -24.85
CA ARG A 773 22.74 -22.87 -23.59
C ARG A 773 23.90 -23.85 -23.72
N VAL A 774 23.77 -24.90 -24.52
CA VAL A 774 24.89 -25.82 -24.82
C VAL A 774 26.01 -25.06 -25.53
N LEU A 775 25.66 -24.28 -26.56
CA LEU A 775 26.61 -23.50 -27.34
C LEU A 775 27.26 -22.38 -26.54
N LEU A 776 26.59 -21.79 -25.56
CA LEU A 776 27.16 -20.72 -24.74
C LEU A 776 27.97 -21.22 -23.54
N ARG A 777 27.63 -22.39 -22.98
CA ARG A 777 28.03 -22.72 -21.59
C ARG A 777 28.56 -24.14 -21.38
N ARG A 778 28.55 -25.00 -22.39
CA ARG A 778 29.02 -26.39 -22.29
C ARG A 778 30.10 -26.68 -23.35
N LEU A 779 30.58 -27.92 -23.40
CA LEU A 779 31.36 -28.45 -24.52
C LEU A 779 30.41 -29.05 -25.55
N PRO A 780 30.02 -28.33 -26.62
CA PRO A 780 29.17 -28.87 -27.67
C PRO A 780 29.90 -29.95 -28.49
N TRP A 781 29.18 -31.02 -28.85
CA TRP A 781 29.61 -32.02 -29.82
C TRP A 781 28.99 -31.79 -31.20
N ARG A 782 27.66 -31.71 -31.27
CA ARG A 782 26.89 -31.44 -32.49
C ARG A 782 25.61 -30.67 -32.16
N VAL A 783 25.04 -30.04 -33.18
CA VAL A 783 23.68 -29.50 -33.13
C VAL A 783 22.84 -30.21 -34.19
N LEU A 784 21.69 -30.74 -33.79
CA LEU A 784 20.70 -31.31 -34.70
C LEU A 784 19.62 -30.27 -34.95
N VAL A 785 19.29 -29.99 -36.21
CA VAL A 785 18.22 -29.06 -36.60
C VAL A 785 17.17 -29.79 -37.42
N ARG A 786 15.89 -29.48 -37.22
CA ARG A 786 14.80 -30.08 -38.00
C ARG A 786 14.88 -29.65 -39.45
N GLU A 787 15.15 -28.36 -39.66
CA GLU A 787 15.22 -27.70 -40.94
C GLU A 787 16.50 -26.87 -41.02
N ALA A 788 17.18 -26.92 -42.18
CA ALA A 788 18.48 -26.27 -42.35
C ALA A 788 18.42 -24.75 -42.15
N ASP A 789 17.42 -24.10 -42.76
CA ASP A 789 17.35 -22.65 -42.93
C ASP A 789 16.20 -22.00 -42.16
N ALA A 790 15.58 -22.70 -41.20
CA ALA A 790 14.52 -22.11 -40.38
C ALA A 790 15.00 -20.79 -39.75
N PRO A 791 14.18 -19.73 -39.75
CA PRO A 791 14.51 -18.46 -39.12
C PRO A 791 14.92 -18.62 -37.65
N GLU A 792 14.27 -19.52 -36.92
CA GLU A 792 14.51 -19.83 -35.50
C GLU A 792 15.90 -20.42 -35.24
N HIS A 793 16.62 -20.85 -36.28
CA HIS A 793 17.96 -21.43 -36.17
C HIS A 793 19.07 -20.43 -36.49
N ALA A 794 18.76 -19.18 -36.85
CA ALA A 794 19.76 -18.20 -37.28
C ALA A 794 20.88 -17.99 -36.24
N HIS A 795 20.53 -17.78 -34.97
CA HIS A 795 21.50 -17.62 -33.89
C HIS A 795 22.23 -18.93 -33.57
N ILE A 796 21.55 -20.07 -33.65
CA ILE A 796 22.17 -21.39 -33.45
C ILE A 796 23.26 -21.62 -34.49
N ARG A 797 23.00 -21.31 -35.77
CA ARG A 797 24.00 -21.44 -36.85
C ARG A 797 25.19 -20.53 -36.61
N LEU A 798 24.96 -19.28 -36.18
CA LEU A 798 26.03 -18.33 -35.89
C LEU A 798 26.91 -18.80 -34.72
N LEU A 799 26.30 -19.23 -33.60
CA LEU A 799 27.02 -19.75 -32.44
C LEU A 799 27.77 -21.05 -32.75
N ALA A 800 27.14 -21.96 -33.50
CA ALA A 800 27.76 -23.21 -33.91
C ALA A 800 28.98 -22.96 -34.82
N ALA A 801 28.86 -22.05 -35.79
CA ALA A 801 29.96 -21.65 -36.66
C ALA A 801 31.11 -21.02 -35.86
N ALA A 802 30.81 -20.09 -34.94
CA ALA A 802 31.81 -19.43 -34.09
C ALA A 802 32.58 -20.42 -33.19
N ARG A 803 31.94 -21.52 -32.78
CA ARG A 803 32.55 -22.57 -31.95
C ARG A 803 33.06 -23.79 -32.73
N GLY A 804 32.94 -23.80 -34.06
CA GLY A 804 33.33 -24.93 -34.90
C GLY A 804 32.50 -26.21 -34.64
N VAL A 805 31.24 -26.05 -34.26
CA VAL A 805 30.33 -27.17 -33.95
C VAL A 805 29.55 -27.55 -35.22
N PRO A 806 29.58 -28.82 -35.64
CA PRO A 806 28.82 -29.26 -36.81
C PRO A 806 27.31 -29.19 -36.55
N VAL A 807 26.58 -28.70 -37.56
CA VAL A 807 25.11 -28.66 -37.59
C VAL A 807 24.62 -29.73 -38.58
N GLU A 808 23.72 -30.59 -38.13
CA GLU A 808 23.18 -31.73 -38.87
C GLU A 808 21.66 -31.62 -39.01
N VAL A 809 21.13 -31.84 -40.21
CA VAL A 809 19.69 -31.73 -40.47
C VAL A 809 19.01 -33.08 -40.25
N VAL A 810 18.05 -33.12 -39.32
CA VAL A 810 17.28 -34.31 -38.94
C VAL A 810 15.78 -33.97 -39.00
N PRO A 811 15.10 -34.19 -40.15
CA PRO A 811 13.72 -33.73 -40.37
C PRO A 811 12.67 -34.27 -39.39
N GLY A 812 12.95 -35.41 -38.74
CA GLY A 812 12.03 -36.06 -37.78
C GLY A 812 12.13 -35.59 -36.33
N LEU A 813 12.89 -34.52 -36.04
CA LEU A 813 13.04 -34.03 -34.66
C LEU A 813 11.74 -33.49 -34.09
N ALA A 814 11.34 -33.95 -32.90
CA ALA A 814 10.19 -33.43 -32.18
C ALA A 814 10.35 -31.97 -31.72
N TYR A 815 11.58 -31.48 -31.65
CA TYR A 815 11.94 -30.09 -31.38
C TYR A 815 12.49 -29.42 -32.64
N SER A 816 12.56 -28.09 -32.66
CA SER A 816 13.14 -27.32 -33.75
C SER A 816 14.64 -27.65 -33.88
N CYS A 817 15.33 -27.73 -32.75
CA CYS A 817 16.70 -28.23 -32.68
C CYS A 817 17.05 -28.94 -31.36
N MET A 818 18.19 -29.63 -31.34
CA MET A 818 18.77 -30.22 -30.14
C MET A 818 20.30 -30.01 -30.10
N GLY A 819 20.82 -29.62 -28.93
CA GLY A 819 22.25 -29.56 -28.67
C GLY A 819 22.76 -30.86 -28.05
N LEU A 820 23.82 -31.43 -28.62
CA LEU A 820 24.50 -32.61 -28.07
C LEU A 820 25.78 -32.16 -27.36
N ILE A 821 25.98 -32.59 -26.12
CA ILE A 821 27.16 -32.28 -25.31
C ILE A 821 28.23 -33.35 -25.56
N LYS A 822 29.49 -32.93 -25.68
CA LYS A 822 30.64 -33.82 -25.81
C LYS A 822 30.93 -34.49 -24.45
N ASP A 823 30.98 -35.82 -24.47
CA ASP A 823 31.52 -36.60 -23.35
C ASP A 823 33.05 -36.42 -23.33
N VAL A 824 33.62 -35.99 -22.20
CA VAL A 824 35.09 -35.85 -22.07
C VAL A 824 35.75 -37.08 -21.48
N GLN A 825 34.97 -38.07 -21.03
CA GLN A 825 35.49 -39.37 -20.59
C GLN A 825 35.69 -40.35 -21.74
N SER A 826 35.08 -40.09 -22.91
CA SER A 826 35.36 -40.77 -24.18
C SER A 826 36.53 -40.14 -24.92
#